data_AF-A0A229R871-F1
#
_entry.id   AF-A0A229R871-F1
#
_cell.length_a   1.000
_cell.length_b   1.000
_cell.length_c   1.000
_cell.angle_alpha   90.00
_cell.angle_beta   90.00
_cell.angle_gamma   90.00
#
_symmetry.space_group_name_H-M   'P 1'
#
loop_
_entity.id
_entity.type
_entity.pdbx_description
1 polymer ?
#
loop_
_entity_poly.entity_id
_entity_poly.type
_entity_poly.pdbx_seq_one_letter_code
_entity_poly.pdbx_strand_id
1 'polypeptide(L)'
;MSQGESTLILPPRPAEHAEAGVAAWRAGVTIDSYLPEAPGRYPAYLDRRVYQGSSGRVYPLPFHDRISPVKAPAEWDAVHLENRWLRLMVLPELGGRIHVAFDRTRNYDFFYRNQVIKPALVGLAGPWVSGGVEFNWPQHHRPATFLPADVEIEHEPDGAVTVWCSDHDPFDRMKGMHGVRMRPDSAVMELRVRLYNRGERTRTFLWWTNIAARADENYQSFFPRDVRVVADHAKRATTGFPAADRPYYGVGYPARHDEVGTVAGGARVRGDRLDWYRNIPVPTSYMCVGSKETFFGGYDHAARAGFVHVADRHIAVGKKQWTWGASEFGDAWGRNLTDDGSAYVELMAGVFTDNQPDFSFIAPGETKVFSQFWYPIQEIGPVQAATVDAAVRVDLRETSARVGVAVTADRPGCRMVLVDGAGAEVAEVRADLAPGKPFQESIPLPQPADRLVLRVLHGDELLVEWDSVVPSADDQVTPAREPAAPEDVPTVEELAVIGAHLDQYRHATRSPELYWREAVRRDPAQVAANVGLAGRAYQRGDFAEAEKSLRVAVSRLTTLNPNPVDTTALYCLGLVLERLGRAEEAYDAYGSSSWARAWRAPAGYRMARIDTAHGRNEEALARLQDVLRTEPEHLQARALRVIVLRRIGKDGQAAELAEATHALDPLDWWTRDLLGLPLGTDAQTCLDIALEYIGVGERDAALRVLDVAREREGVRAIGQTAAGPLLEYYRAEVLRELGRDREAREAVERAQSLDATWCFPSRLDDALTLERAAASDDTDARARALLGHWLYANGRPDDACTAWNAAAAIDPDDPVVWRNLGLAAFNHLGDADQACAAYDTALAVAGDDARLIFERDQLSARLGVPPAQRLDWLLRNRALVETRDDATIELAHLLITADRLDEARELLLGRTFQPWEGGEGDVLRVWDRLCRSQSTVDDALAPPESLSEARHPLANTAQLHLMRGDLLGDRAAWELAAAQQGDFLGMSAQPYSEATYSSVLALRRLGRTEEADRLTESLRAFCDTLEASPATVDYFATSLPSMLLFTEDLAAAQLRRVRFLRAQLDILDGQHAHAGDRLAALLVEDPHHVDALDLARSIRTPTR
;
A
#
# COMPACT_ATOMS: atom_id res chain seq x y z
N MET A 1 9.82 -18.77 -27.50
CA MET A 1 11.14 -18.29 -27.99
C MET A 1 11.81 -17.62 -26.80
N SER A 2 12.96 -18.11 -26.32
CA SER A 2 13.68 -17.43 -25.23
C SER A 2 14.22 -16.11 -25.77
N GLN A 3 13.45 -15.03 -25.61
CA GLN A 3 14.01 -13.68 -25.72
C GLN A 3 15.11 -13.62 -24.65
N GLY A 4 16.31 -13.19 -25.02
CA GLY A 4 17.46 -13.18 -24.11
C GLY A 4 17.17 -12.48 -22.78
N GLU A 5 17.97 -12.79 -21.77
CA GLU A 5 17.92 -12.10 -20.48
C GLU A 5 18.04 -10.58 -20.69
N SER A 6 17.11 -9.83 -20.10
CA SER A 6 17.10 -8.38 -20.13
C SER A 6 18.34 -7.86 -19.39
N THR A 7 19.02 -6.84 -19.92
CA THR A 7 20.23 -6.27 -19.30
C THR A 7 20.14 -4.75 -19.21
N LEU A 8 20.28 -4.21 -17.99
CA LEU A 8 20.36 -2.77 -17.75
C LEU A 8 21.82 -2.28 -17.87
N ILE A 9 22.07 -1.41 -18.84
CA ILE A 9 23.37 -0.75 -19.04
C ILE A 9 23.30 0.67 -18.49
N LEU A 10 24.14 0.99 -17.51
CA LEU A 10 24.23 2.34 -16.98
C LEU A 10 25.07 3.24 -17.90
N PRO A 11 24.65 4.50 -18.14
CA PRO A 11 25.46 5.44 -18.89
C PRO A 11 26.76 5.75 -18.12
N PRO A 12 27.87 5.96 -18.83
CA PRO A 12 29.11 6.37 -18.18
C PRO A 12 28.97 7.76 -17.55
N ARG A 13 29.81 8.04 -16.55
CA ARG A 13 29.95 9.40 -16.00
C ARG A 13 30.33 10.39 -17.10
N PRO A 14 29.57 11.49 -17.27
CA PRO A 14 29.90 12.52 -18.25
C PRO A 14 31.26 13.17 -17.98
N ALA A 15 31.98 13.53 -19.05
CA ALA A 15 33.32 14.12 -18.95
C ALA A 15 33.32 15.45 -18.19
N GLU A 16 32.26 16.24 -18.30
CA GLU A 16 32.09 17.51 -17.56
C GLU A 16 32.00 17.32 -16.05
N HIS A 17 31.62 16.13 -15.59
CA HIS A 17 31.59 15.78 -14.18
C HIS A 17 32.84 15.02 -13.74
N ALA A 18 33.86 14.77 -14.57
CA ALA A 18 34.98 13.88 -14.24
C ALA A 18 35.70 14.24 -12.92
N GLU A 19 35.87 15.53 -12.64
CA GLU A 19 36.58 16.05 -11.45
C GLU A 19 35.67 16.30 -10.23
N ALA A 20 34.35 16.13 -10.36
CA ALA A 20 33.41 16.38 -9.25
C ALA A 20 33.60 15.37 -8.09
N GLY A 21 33.53 15.82 -6.85
CA GLY A 21 33.54 14.91 -5.68
C GLY A 21 32.34 13.95 -5.68
N VAL A 22 31.17 14.49 -6.04
CA VAL A 22 29.96 13.76 -6.37
C VAL A 22 29.47 14.27 -7.72
N ALA A 23 29.30 13.37 -8.68
CA ALA A 23 28.66 13.67 -9.96
C ALA A 23 27.16 13.37 -9.86
N ALA A 24 26.31 14.28 -10.30
CA ALA A 24 24.90 14.01 -10.54
C ALA A 24 24.46 14.56 -11.89
N TRP A 25 23.69 13.78 -12.64
CA TRP A 25 23.23 14.16 -13.97
C TRP A 25 21.98 13.40 -14.35
N ARG A 26 21.21 13.97 -15.29
CA ARG A 26 20.03 13.34 -15.88
C ARG A 26 20.39 12.72 -17.22
N ALA A 27 20.17 11.42 -17.36
CA ALA A 27 20.38 10.68 -18.61
C ALA A 27 19.46 9.47 -18.64
N GLY A 28 18.59 9.40 -19.64
CA GLY A 28 17.66 8.29 -19.79
C GLY A 28 18.36 6.94 -19.97
N VAL A 29 17.64 5.88 -19.65
CA VAL A 29 18.08 4.49 -19.82
C VAL A 29 16.99 3.68 -20.53
N THR A 30 17.40 2.81 -21.44
CA THR A 30 16.51 1.81 -22.03
C THR A 30 16.45 0.60 -21.12
N ILE A 31 15.24 0.23 -20.66
CA ILE A 31 15.01 -0.98 -19.87
C ILE A 31 13.90 -1.77 -20.55
N ASP A 32 14.11 -3.07 -20.77
CA ASP A 32 13.03 -3.95 -21.17
C ASP A 32 11.92 -3.88 -20.11
N SER A 33 10.68 -3.71 -20.57
CA SER A 33 9.55 -3.38 -19.70
C SER A 33 8.28 -4.08 -20.15
N TYR A 34 7.49 -4.55 -19.18
CA TYR A 34 6.13 -5.05 -19.35
C TYR A 34 5.16 -3.96 -18.90
N LEU A 35 4.89 -2.97 -19.75
CA LEU A 35 4.12 -1.79 -19.34
C LEU A 35 2.67 -2.17 -18.97
N PRO A 36 2.06 -1.46 -18.00
CA PRO A 36 0.63 -1.62 -17.74
C PRO A 36 -0.18 -1.21 -18.98
N GLU A 37 -1.26 -1.94 -19.24
CA GLU A 37 -2.23 -1.53 -20.25
C GLU A 37 -2.99 -0.28 -19.79
N ALA A 38 -3.72 0.36 -20.71
CA ALA A 38 -4.56 1.50 -20.37
C ALA A 38 -5.52 1.17 -19.20
N PRO A 39 -5.62 2.03 -18.18
CA PRO A 39 -6.51 1.77 -17.06
C PRO A 39 -7.98 1.82 -17.49
N GLY A 40 -8.85 1.16 -16.73
CA GLY A 40 -10.28 1.16 -16.98
C GLY A 40 -10.88 2.57 -16.98
N ARG A 41 -11.95 2.78 -17.77
CA ARG A 41 -12.67 4.06 -17.84
C ARG A 41 -13.46 4.37 -16.57
N TYR A 42 -13.80 3.33 -15.80
CA TYR A 42 -14.74 3.40 -14.69
C TYR A 42 -14.04 3.64 -13.35
N PRO A 43 -14.61 4.49 -12.47
CA PRO A 43 -14.10 4.64 -11.12
C PRO A 43 -14.23 3.33 -10.32
N ALA A 44 -13.17 2.99 -9.58
CA ALA A 44 -13.11 1.81 -8.73
C ALA A 44 -13.47 2.16 -7.27
N TYR A 45 -14.70 1.83 -6.86
CA TYR A 45 -15.23 2.02 -5.51
C TYR A 45 -14.89 0.81 -4.61
N LEU A 46 -13.61 0.71 -4.23
CA LEU A 46 -13.05 -0.42 -3.47
C LEU A 46 -12.71 -0.06 -2.00
N ASP A 47 -13.44 0.87 -1.39
CA ASP A 47 -13.19 1.35 -0.03
C ASP A 47 -13.31 0.26 1.05
N ARG A 48 -14.09 -0.78 0.79
CA ARG A 48 -14.26 -1.96 1.67
C ARG A 48 -13.30 -3.11 1.38
N ARG A 49 -12.48 -3.01 0.32
CA ARG A 49 -11.40 -3.98 0.07
C ARG A 49 -10.39 -3.86 1.20
N VAL A 50 -10.00 -4.98 1.79
CA VAL A 50 -8.91 -5.02 2.77
C VAL A 50 -7.60 -5.03 1.99
N TYR A 51 -6.76 -4.04 2.25
CA TYR A 51 -5.46 -3.89 1.60
C TYR A 51 -4.40 -3.51 2.63
N GLN A 52 -3.47 -4.43 2.87
CA GLN A 52 -2.40 -4.32 3.89
C GLN A 52 -2.93 -3.91 5.28
N GLY A 53 -4.06 -4.49 5.69
CA GLY A 53 -4.74 -4.20 6.97
C GLY A 53 -5.49 -2.86 7.03
N SER A 54 -5.59 -2.13 5.92
CA SER A 54 -6.29 -0.84 5.80
C SER A 54 -7.27 -0.84 4.62
N SER A 55 -7.92 0.29 4.35
CA SER A 55 -8.82 0.46 3.21
C SER A 55 -8.05 0.40 1.88
N GLY A 56 -8.54 -0.44 0.95
CA GLY A 56 -8.09 -0.55 -0.43
C GLY A 56 -8.74 0.44 -1.39
N ARG A 57 -9.18 1.60 -0.88
CA ARG A 57 -9.76 2.68 -1.69
C ARG A 57 -8.81 3.07 -2.84
N VAL A 58 -9.31 3.04 -4.06
CA VAL A 58 -8.56 3.45 -5.27
C VAL A 58 -8.95 4.85 -5.73
N TYR A 59 -10.25 5.20 -5.67
CA TYR A 59 -10.74 6.52 -6.09
C TYR A 59 -10.02 7.68 -5.35
N PRO A 60 -9.34 8.59 -6.06
CA PRO A 60 -9.64 9.04 -7.43
C PRO A 60 -8.66 8.56 -8.52
N LEU A 61 -7.86 7.52 -8.26
CA LEU A 61 -6.96 6.99 -9.28
C LEU A 61 -7.71 6.12 -10.30
N PRO A 62 -7.34 6.20 -11.59
CA PRO A 62 -7.64 5.15 -12.57
C PRO A 62 -7.07 3.80 -12.11
N PHE A 63 -7.80 2.72 -12.39
CA PHE A 63 -7.43 1.38 -11.96
C PHE A 63 -6.94 0.54 -13.14
N HIS A 64 -5.75 -0.05 -13.01
CA HIS A 64 -5.21 -0.99 -13.98
C HIS A 64 -5.49 -2.41 -13.54
N ASP A 65 -6.06 -3.21 -14.43
CA ASP A 65 -6.35 -4.62 -14.20
C ASP A 65 -5.61 -5.56 -15.13
N ARG A 66 -4.65 -5.03 -15.90
CA ARG A 66 -3.85 -5.80 -16.83
C ARG A 66 -2.46 -5.20 -17.03
N ILE A 67 -1.46 -6.07 -17.07
CA ILE A 67 -0.11 -5.76 -17.48
C ILE A 67 0.14 -6.39 -18.86
N SER A 68 0.89 -5.72 -19.74
CA SER A 68 1.28 -6.35 -21.00
C SER A 68 2.02 -7.67 -20.73
N PRO A 69 1.66 -8.80 -21.37
CA PRO A 69 2.40 -10.04 -21.25
C PRO A 69 3.67 -10.06 -22.13
N VAL A 70 3.87 -9.01 -22.93
CA VAL A 70 4.99 -8.89 -23.87
C VAL A 70 5.93 -7.80 -23.38
N LYS A 71 7.22 -8.15 -23.21
CA LYS A 71 8.25 -7.15 -22.96
C LYS A 71 8.59 -6.37 -24.23
N ALA A 72 8.86 -5.09 -24.04
CA ALA A 72 9.41 -4.21 -25.07
C ALA A 72 10.46 -3.28 -24.45
N PRO A 73 11.48 -2.84 -25.20
CA PRO A 73 12.38 -1.80 -24.73
C PRO A 73 11.60 -0.51 -24.50
N ALA A 74 11.72 0.06 -23.30
CA ALA A 74 11.14 1.35 -22.95
C ALA A 74 12.25 2.31 -22.49
N GLU A 75 12.13 3.57 -22.91
CA GLU A 75 12.99 4.65 -22.44
C GLU A 75 12.45 5.17 -21.11
N TRP A 76 13.32 5.22 -20.11
CA TRP A 76 13.01 5.74 -18.78
C TRP A 76 13.87 6.95 -18.49
N ASP A 77 13.26 8.01 -17.99
CA ASP A 77 13.99 9.10 -17.38
C ASP A 77 14.75 8.61 -16.15
N ALA A 78 16.02 9.01 -16.03
CA ALA A 78 16.85 8.59 -14.93
C ALA A 78 17.79 9.70 -14.48
N VAL A 79 17.91 9.84 -13.16
CA VAL A 79 18.87 10.72 -12.49
C VAL A 79 19.91 9.85 -11.80
N HIS A 80 21.17 10.13 -12.11
CA HIS A 80 22.29 9.32 -11.70
C HIS A 80 23.09 10.08 -10.65
N LEU A 81 23.57 9.39 -9.61
CA LEU A 81 24.56 9.92 -8.68
C LEU A 81 25.79 9.00 -8.64
N GLU A 82 26.98 9.56 -8.54
CA GLU A 82 28.22 8.79 -8.44
C GLU A 82 29.29 9.52 -7.64
N ASN A 83 29.92 8.81 -6.71
CA ASN A 83 31.18 9.22 -6.10
C ASN A 83 32.22 8.09 -6.20
N ARG A 84 33.32 8.20 -5.44
CA ARG A 84 34.39 7.19 -5.44
C ARG A 84 33.92 5.78 -5.08
N TRP A 85 32.89 5.63 -4.26
CA TRP A 85 32.47 4.34 -3.69
C TRP A 85 31.12 3.86 -4.20
N LEU A 86 30.16 4.75 -4.41
CA LEU A 86 28.78 4.40 -4.75
C LEU A 86 28.39 4.89 -6.14
N ARG A 87 27.50 4.13 -6.75
CA ARG A 87 26.75 4.47 -7.97
C ARG A 87 25.27 4.27 -7.70
N LEU A 88 24.47 5.34 -7.81
CA LEU A 88 23.02 5.32 -7.61
C LEU A 88 22.30 5.72 -8.90
N MET A 89 21.09 5.19 -9.10
CA MET A 89 20.17 5.62 -10.15
C MET A 89 18.75 5.74 -9.59
N VAL A 90 18.15 6.92 -9.77
CA VAL A 90 16.78 7.24 -9.41
C VAL A 90 15.92 7.27 -10.68
N LEU A 91 14.74 6.65 -10.64
CA LEU A 91 13.74 6.66 -11.71
C LEU A 91 12.57 7.56 -11.32
N PRO A 92 12.51 8.81 -11.82
CA PRO A 92 11.45 9.76 -11.48
C PRO A 92 10.07 9.27 -11.87
N GLU A 93 9.94 8.63 -13.03
CA GLU A 93 8.67 8.12 -13.58
C GLU A 93 8.06 6.98 -12.75
N LEU A 94 8.85 6.35 -11.87
CA LEU A 94 8.41 5.32 -10.93
C LEU A 94 8.43 5.86 -9.50
N GLY A 95 7.77 7.00 -9.29
CA GLY A 95 7.64 7.64 -7.98
C GLY A 95 8.94 8.15 -7.37
N GLY A 96 10.02 8.31 -8.15
CA GLY A 96 11.33 8.69 -7.62
C GLY A 96 12.06 7.54 -6.91
N ARG A 97 11.78 6.29 -7.30
CA ARG A 97 12.42 5.07 -6.78
C ARG A 97 13.93 5.10 -6.98
N ILE A 98 14.69 4.62 -5.99
CA ILE A 98 16.11 4.27 -6.19
C ILE A 98 16.14 2.89 -6.84
N HIS A 99 16.39 2.82 -8.15
CA HIS A 99 16.39 1.57 -8.89
C HIS A 99 17.75 0.84 -8.82
N VAL A 100 18.85 1.60 -8.75
CA VAL A 100 20.19 1.04 -8.58
C VAL A 100 20.86 1.67 -7.37
N ALA A 101 21.45 0.81 -6.53
CA ALA A 101 22.41 1.21 -5.52
C ALA A 101 23.57 0.21 -5.50
N PHE A 102 24.71 0.65 -6.03
CA PHE A 102 25.82 -0.22 -6.39
C PHE A 102 27.11 0.20 -5.67
N ASP A 103 27.74 -0.78 -5.02
CA ASP A 103 29.04 -0.67 -4.38
C ASP A 103 30.15 -0.93 -5.42
N ARG A 104 30.84 0.14 -5.79
CA ARG A 104 31.94 0.12 -6.77
C ARG A 104 33.20 -0.54 -6.23
N THR A 105 33.34 -0.64 -4.91
CA THR A 105 34.52 -1.25 -4.29
C THR A 105 34.50 -2.77 -4.38
N ARG A 106 33.29 -3.36 -4.47
CA ARG A 106 33.07 -4.81 -4.50
C ARG A 106 32.37 -5.32 -5.76
N ASN A 107 31.93 -4.43 -6.65
CA ASN A 107 31.10 -4.76 -7.81
C ASN A 107 29.85 -5.53 -7.38
N TYR A 108 29.09 -4.93 -6.45
CA TYR A 108 27.94 -5.56 -5.79
C TYR A 108 26.75 -4.58 -5.71
N ASP A 109 25.59 -5.04 -6.14
CA ASP A 109 24.31 -4.33 -5.97
C ASP A 109 23.85 -4.55 -4.51
N PHE A 110 24.07 -3.55 -3.65
CA PHE A 110 23.69 -3.69 -2.24
C PHE A 110 22.19 -3.48 -2.03
N PHE A 111 21.51 -2.83 -2.98
CA PHE A 111 20.06 -3.00 -3.17
C PHE A 111 19.82 -3.78 -4.46
N TYR A 112 18.83 -4.68 -4.46
CA TYR A 112 18.54 -5.55 -5.57
C TYR A 112 18.16 -4.77 -6.83
N ARG A 113 19.04 -4.79 -7.84
CA ARG A 113 18.79 -4.23 -9.17
C ARG A 113 18.06 -5.25 -10.05
N ASN A 114 16.76 -5.06 -10.22
CA ASN A 114 15.98 -5.80 -11.21
C ASN A 114 16.39 -5.32 -12.61
N GLN A 115 16.67 -6.24 -13.54
CA GLN A 115 17.14 -5.91 -14.90
C GLN A 115 16.00 -5.53 -15.85
N VAL A 116 14.75 -5.68 -15.41
CA VAL A 116 13.53 -5.44 -16.18
C VAL A 116 12.55 -4.60 -15.35
N ILE A 117 11.73 -3.77 -15.99
CA ILE A 117 10.56 -3.17 -15.34
C ILE A 117 9.35 -4.07 -15.62
N LYS A 118 9.10 -5.01 -14.72
CA LYS A 118 7.99 -5.97 -14.82
C LYS A 118 7.02 -5.77 -13.65
N PRO A 119 6.05 -4.85 -13.78
CA PRO A 119 5.02 -4.67 -12.76
C PRO A 119 4.11 -5.91 -12.67
N ALA A 120 3.61 -6.18 -11.47
CA ALA A 120 2.52 -7.11 -11.20
C ALA A 120 1.34 -6.37 -10.55
N LEU A 121 0.19 -7.03 -10.46
CA LEU A 121 -1.06 -6.49 -9.91
C LEU A 121 -1.07 -6.54 -8.37
N VAL A 122 -0.06 -5.91 -7.76
CA VAL A 122 0.17 -5.84 -6.30
C VAL A 122 -0.16 -4.44 -5.75
N GLY A 123 0.11 -3.38 -6.51
CA GLY A 123 -0.07 -2.00 -6.06
C GLY A 123 -1.54 -1.61 -5.89
N LEU A 124 -1.80 -0.54 -5.14
CA LEU A 124 -3.16 -0.08 -4.84
C LEU A 124 -3.99 0.18 -6.11
N ALA A 125 -3.37 0.81 -7.13
CA ALA A 125 -3.97 1.08 -8.43
C ALA A 125 -3.74 -0.02 -9.48
N GLY A 126 -3.14 -1.15 -9.08
CA GLY A 126 -2.73 -2.26 -9.95
C GLY A 126 -1.20 -2.42 -10.00
N PRO A 127 -0.46 -1.59 -10.75
CA PRO A 127 0.95 -1.85 -11.06
C PRO A 127 1.87 -1.62 -9.87
N TRP A 128 2.74 -2.59 -9.58
CA TRP A 128 3.85 -2.46 -8.63
C TRP A 128 5.03 -3.29 -9.11
N VAL A 129 6.25 -2.78 -8.93
CA VAL A 129 7.49 -3.36 -9.46
C VAL A 129 8.41 -3.78 -8.31
N SER A 130 9.11 -4.91 -8.44
CA SER A 130 10.13 -5.36 -7.48
C SER A 130 11.49 -4.69 -7.68
N GLY A 131 12.37 -4.79 -6.67
CA GLY A 131 13.74 -4.29 -6.76
C GLY A 131 13.90 -2.80 -6.40
N GLY A 132 15.13 -2.44 -6.03
CA GLY A 132 15.50 -1.10 -5.61
C GLY A 132 14.90 -0.71 -4.27
N VAL A 133 14.46 0.55 -4.16
CA VAL A 133 13.83 1.13 -2.97
C VAL A 133 12.50 1.79 -3.31
N GLU A 134 11.40 1.28 -2.73
CA GLU A 134 10.10 1.94 -2.75
C GLU A 134 9.89 2.77 -1.47
N PHE A 135 9.28 3.95 -1.61
CA PHE A 135 8.91 4.80 -0.49
C PHE A 135 7.39 4.74 -0.27
N ASN A 136 6.96 4.04 0.78
CA ASN A 136 5.55 3.88 1.13
C ASN A 136 5.05 5.13 1.86
N TRP A 137 4.34 5.99 1.13
CA TRP A 137 3.72 7.22 1.64
C TRP A 137 2.50 7.59 0.77
N PRO A 138 1.43 8.16 1.35
CA PRO A 138 1.12 8.22 2.79
C PRO A 138 0.54 6.90 3.32
N GLN A 139 0.56 5.85 2.52
CA GLN A 139 0.04 4.50 2.82
C GLN A 139 0.99 3.44 2.23
N HIS A 140 0.82 2.18 2.67
CA HIS A 140 1.53 1.03 2.10
C HIS A 140 1.31 0.92 0.60
N HIS A 141 2.37 0.57 -0.14
CA HIS A 141 2.45 0.55 -1.60
C HIS A 141 1.87 1.84 -2.15
N ARG A 142 2.69 2.90 -2.04
CA ARG A 142 2.33 4.30 -2.29
C ARG A 142 1.29 4.40 -3.42
N PRO A 143 0.21 5.16 -3.26
CA PRO A 143 -0.83 5.27 -4.28
C PRO A 143 -0.29 5.68 -5.67
N ALA A 144 0.76 6.51 -5.66
CA ALA A 144 1.47 7.00 -6.83
C ALA A 144 2.73 6.16 -7.18
N THR A 145 2.81 4.88 -6.81
CA THR A 145 4.03 4.04 -6.99
C THR A 145 4.49 3.95 -8.45
N PHE A 146 3.54 4.00 -9.40
CA PHE A 146 3.79 3.98 -10.85
C PHE A 146 3.44 5.34 -11.52
N LEU A 147 3.48 6.44 -10.76
CA LEU A 147 3.28 7.79 -11.28
C LEU A 147 4.59 8.59 -11.17
N PRO A 148 4.81 9.57 -12.07
CA PRO A 148 6.01 10.38 -12.03
C PRO A 148 6.07 11.25 -10.76
N ALA A 149 7.27 11.34 -10.19
CA ALA A 149 7.63 12.36 -9.21
C ALA A 149 8.36 13.53 -9.89
N ASP A 150 8.13 14.73 -9.38
CA ASP A 150 8.87 15.92 -9.75
C ASP A 150 10.31 15.85 -9.21
N VAL A 151 11.30 16.35 -9.96
CA VAL A 151 12.72 16.21 -9.59
C VAL A 151 13.53 17.50 -9.69
N GLU A 152 14.41 17.71 -8.70
CA GLU A 152 15.41 18.78 -8.68
C GLU A 152 16.77 18.22 -8.20
N ILE A 153 17.88 18.71 -8.77
CA ILE A 153 19.24 18.38 -8.32
C ILE A 153 19.81 19.58 -7.58
N GLU A 154 20.08 19.42 -6.28
CA GLU A 154 20.67 20.43 -5.42
C GLU A 154 22.15 20.15 -5.20
N HIS A 155 23.01 21.15 -5.42
CA HIS A 155 24.43 21.11 -5.12
C HIS A 155 24.74 21.94 -3.87
N GLU A 156 25.32 21.31 -2.86
CA GLU A 156 25.63 21.95 -1.57
C GLU A 156 27.06 22.52 -1.55
N PRO A 157 27.32 23.56 -0.72
CA PRO A 157 28.65 24.19 -0.63
C PRO A 157 29.79 23.26 -0.21
N ASP A 158 29.49 22.16 0.50
CA ASP A 158 30.46 21.14 0.92
C ASP A 158 30.76 20.11 -0.19
N GLY A 159 30.17 20.27 -1.38
CA GLY A 159 30.30 19.34 -2.50
C GLY A 159 29.36 18.14 -2.42
N ALA A 160 28.50 18.05 -1.41
CA ALA A 160 27.41 17.09 -1.41
C ALA A 160 26.37 17.43 -2.50
N VAL A 161 25.66 16.40 -2.93
CA VAL A 161 24.59 16.54 -3.92
C VAL A 161 23.36 15.80 -3.41
N THR A 162 22.20 16.45 -3.52
CA THR A 162 20.90 15.87 -3.20
C THR A 162 20.03 15.84 -4.44
N VAL A 163 19.50 14.67 -4.79
CA VAL A 163 18.46 14.52 -5.82
C VAL A 163 17.12 14.45 -5.10
N TRP A 164 16.34 15.52 -5.20
CA TRP A 164 15.01 15.63 -4.61
C TRP A 164 13.95 15.06 -5.55
N CYS A 165 13.04 14.28 -5.01
CA CYS A 165 11.83 13.80 -5.65
C CYS A 165 10.61 14.27 -4.83
N SER A 166 9.55 14.76 -5.47
CA SER A 166 8.35 15.19 -4.77
C SER A 166 7.06 14.95 -5.56
N ASP A 167 5.96 14.78 -4.85
CA ASP A 167 4.61 14.72 -5.40
C ASP A 167 3.56 15.27 -4.41
N HIS A 168 2.37 15.54 -4.94
CA HIS A 168 1.16 15.70 -4.14
C HIS A 168 0.41 14.37 -4.15
N ASP A 169 0.14 13.79 -2.98
CA ASP A 169 -0.50 12.48 -2.91
C ASP A 169 -1.90 12.52 -3.56
N PRO A 170 -2.30 11.49 -4.34
CA PRO A 170 -3.55 11.54 -5.10
C PRO A 170 -4.85 11.64 -4.27
N PHE A 171 -4.82 11.33 -2.98
CA PHE A 171 -6.03 11.25 -2.15
C PHE A 171 -6.26 12.51 -1.31
N ASP A 172 -5.30 12.82 -0.44
CA ASP A 172 -5.39 13.91 0.53
C ASP A 172 -4.66 15.17 0.05
N ARG A 173 -3.96 15.09 -1.09
CA ARG A 173 -3.15 16.16 -1.71
C ARG A 173 -2.06 16.70 -0.78
N MET A 174 -1.61 15.94 0.22
CA MET A 174 -0.43 16.23 1.02
C MET A 174 0.84 16.15 0.17
N LYS A 175 1.90 16.86 0.56
CA LYS A 175 3.19 16.78 -0.13
C LYS A 175 4.06 15.68 0.48
N GLY A 176 4.52 14.76 -0.35
CA GLY A 176 5.65 13.89 -0.06
C GLY A 176 6.90 14.41 -0.75
N MET A 177 8.04 14.40 -0.06
CA MET A 177 9.33 14.75 -0.67
C MET A 177 10.44 13.92 -0.04
N HIS A 178 11.27 13.29 -0.89
CA HIS A 178 12.46 12.57 -0.46
C HIS A 178 13.67 12.96 -1.30
N GLY A 179 14.82 13.11 -0.64
CA GLY A 179 16.08 13.52 -1.23
C GLY A 179 17.13 12.44 -1.05
N VAL A 180 17.73 11.98 -2.15
CA VAL A 180 18.85 11.05 -2.13
C VAL A 180 20.14 11.85 -2.14
N ARG A 181 20.85 11.85 -1.00
CA ARG A 181 22.04 12.66 -0.78
C ARG A 181 23.31 11.82 -0.68
N MET A 182 24.36 12.29 -1.35
CA MET A 182 25.71 11.73 -1.29
C MET A 182 26.74 12.83 -1.01
N ARG A 183 27.82 12.46 -0.31
CA ARG A 183 28.97 13.33 -0.05
C ARG A 183 30.23 12.88 -0.81
N PRO A 184 31.18 13.78 -1.12
CA PRO A 184 32.42 13.43 -1.82
C PRO A 184 33.28 12.38 -1.12
N ASP A 185 33.29 12.41 0.21
CA ASP A 185 34.23 11.72 1.09
C ASP A 185 33.60 10.59 1.94
N SER A 186 32.37 10.19 1.60
CA SER A 186 31.63 9.13 2.29
C SER A 186 30.98 8.09 1.35
N ALA A 187 30.96 6.83 1.79
CA ALA A 187 30.21 5.73 1.19
C ALA A 187 28.79 5.59 1.80
N VAL A 188 28.24 6.67 2.39
CA VAL A 188 26.88 6.71 2.91
C VAL A 188 25.92 7.33 1.90
N MET A 189 24.80 6.65 1.68
CA MET A 189 23.59 7.21 1.10
C MET A 189 22.68 7.72 2.23
N GLU A 190 22.39 9.03 2.21
CA GLU A 190 21.45 9.67 3.13
C GLU A 190 20.12 9.89 2.40
N LEU A 191 19.02 9.38 2.96
CA LEU A 191 17.67 9.73 2.54
C LEU A 191 17.16 10.84 3.45
N ARG A 192 16.90 12.02 2.89
CA ARG A 192 16.23 13.14 3.57
C ARG A 192 14.76 13.14 3.23
N VAL A 193 13.87 13.28 4.20
CA VAL A 193 12.43 13.26 3.95
C VAL A 193 11.76 14.49 4.52
N ARG A 194 10.82 15.06 3.77
CA ARG A 194 9.97 16.18 4.15
C ARG A 194 8.53 15.85 3.80
N LEU A 195 7.65 15.83 4.79
CA LEU A 195 6.23 15.51 4.63
C LEU A 195 5.44 16.73 5.06
N TYR A 196 4.61 17.28 4.18
CA TYR A 196 3.88 18.53 4.44
C TYR A 196 2.38 18.35 4.24
N ASN A 197 1.60 18.66 5.27
CA ASN A 197 0.15 18.68 5.16
C ASN A 197 -0.33 20.06 4.73
N ARG A 198 -0.59 20.20 3.43
CA ARG A 198 -1.20 21.40 2.82
C ARG A 198 -2.71 21.47 2.98
N GLY A 199 -3.35 20.40 3.42
CA GLY A 199 -4.78 20.33 3.65
C GLY A 199 -5.20 21.12 4.89
N GLU A 200 -6.51 21.25 5.07
CA GLU A 200 -7.10 22.04 6.16
C GLU A 200 -7.48 21.21 7.39
N ARG A 201 -7.15 19.91 7.39
CA ARG A 201 -7.44 19.00 8.49
C ARG A 201 -6.21 18.19 8.83
N THR A 202 -6.10 17.77 10.08
CA THR A 202 -5.13 16.75 10.48
C THR A 202 -5.38 15.49 9.65
N ARG A 203 -4.33 14.95 9.04
CA ARG A 203 -4.38 13.74 8.23
C ARG A 203 -3.55 12.63 8.86
N THR A 204 -3.93 11.40 8.57
CA THR A 204 -3.16 10.22 8.92
C THR A 204 -2.19 9.88 7.81
N PHE A 205 -1.00 9.44 8.17
CA PHE A 205 0.02 8.99 7.24
C PHE A 205 0.84 7.84 7.81
N LEU A 206 1.48 7.10 6.93
CA LEU A 206 2.48 6.10 7.25
C LEU A 206 3.73 6.35 6.38
N TRP A 207 4.90 6.04 6.92
CA TRP A 207 6.17 6.04 6.19
C TRP A 207 6.94 4.74 6.41
N TRP A 208 7.22 4.03 5.32
CA TRP A 208 8.20 2.94 5.32
C TRP A 208 9.07 3.00 4.07
N THR A 209 10.38 2.98 4.26
CA THR A 209 11.33 2.77 3.17
C THR A 209 11.50 1.28 2.95
N ASN A 210 11.09 0.78 1.79
CA ASN A 210 11.13 -0.63 1.44
C ASN A 210 12.35 -0.93 0.56
N ILE A 211 13.37 -1.56 1.15
CA ILE A 211 14.59 -1.93 0.43
C ILE A 211 14.49 -3.39 0.00
N ALA A 212 14.55 -3.64 -1.31
CA ALA A 212 14.71 -4.99 -1.82
C ALA A 212 16.18 -5.41 -1.78
N ALA A 213 16.46 -6.60 -1.27
CA ALA A 213 17.77 -7.24 -1.32
C ALA A 213 17.64 -8.61 -1.97
N ARG A 214 18.53 -8.92 -2.92
CA ARG A 214 18.48 -10.19 -3.66
C ARG A 214 18.72 -11.30 -2.66
N ALA A 215 17.84 -12.30 -2.65
CA ALA A 215 17.89 -13.38 -1.69
C ALA A 215 18.13 -14.71 -2.40
N ASP A 216 18.99 -15.51 -1.79
CA ASP A 216 19.24 -16.90 -2.15
C ASP A 216 19.42 -17.71 -0.85
N GLU A 217 19.86 -18.96 -0.96
CA GLU A 217 20.09 -19.81 0.22
C GLU A 217 21.21 -19.33 1.16
N ASN A 218 22.02 -18.35 0.74
CA ASN A 218 23.15 -17.79 1.46
C ASN A 218 22.86 -16.39 2.02
N TYR A 219 21.67 -15.84 1.79
CA TYR A 219 21.30 -14.52 2.28
C TYR A 219 20.80 -14.58 3.73
N GLN A 220 21.38 -13.73 4.57
CA GLN A 220 21.03 -13.58 5.98
C GLN A 220 20.64 -12.13 6.28
N SER A 221 19.45 -11.91 6.81
CA SER A 221 19.12 -10.63 7.43
C SER A 221 19.68 -10.56 8.85
N PHE A 222 19.97 -9.38 9.34
CA PHE A 222 20.35 -9.20 10.73
C PHE A 222 19.61 -8.03 11.34
N PHE A 223 19.08 -8.30 12.54
CA PHE A 223 18.57 -7.30 13.44
C PHE A 223 19.51 -7.15 14.63
N PRO A 224 19.39 -6.05 15.40
CA PRO A 224 20.18 -5.87 16.60
C PRO A 224 20.03 -7.03 17.59
N ARG A 225 21.08 -7.27 18.37
CA ARG A 225 21.16 -8.42 19.30
C ARG A 225 20.11 -8.37 20.42
N ASP A 226 19.53 -7.20 20.69
CA ASP A 226 18.48 -7.01 21.67
C ASP A 226 17.08 -7.41 21.16
N VAL A 227 16.94 -7.71 19.86
CA VAL A 227 15.69 -8.25 19.31
C VAL A 227 15.56 -9.72 19.67
N ARG A 228 14.65 -10.01 20.61
CA ARG A 228 14.32 -11.37 21.06
C ARG A 228 12.98 -11.88 20.56
N VAL A 229 12.08 -10.97 20.20
CA VAL A 229 10.73 -11.26 19.74
C VAL A 229 10.44 -10.40 18.51
N VAL A 230 9.76 -10.99 17.53
CA VAL A 230 9.21 -10.30 16.38
C VAL A 230 7.71 -10.52 16.28
N ALA A 231 6.99 -9.59 15.66
CA ALA A 231 5.54 -9.61 15.51
C ALA A 231 5.13 -9.59 14.02
N ASP A 232 3.98 -10.15 13.67
CA ASP A 232 3.38 -9.97 12.33
C ASP A 232 2.61 -8.63 12.22
N HIS A 233 1.94 -8.44 11.08
CA HIS A 233 1.05 -7.30 10.84
C HIS A 233 0.01 -7.16 11.96
N ALA A 234 -0.24 -5.92 12.37
CA ALA A 234 -1.14 -5.56 13.47
C ALA A 234 -0.81 -6.24 14.82
N LYS A 235 0.38 -6.84 14.99
CA LYS A 235 0.79 -7.58 16.21
C LYS A 235 -0.19 -8.71 16.56
N ARG A 236 -0.74 -9.41 15.56
CA ARG A 236 -1.67 -10.54 15.76
C ARG A 236 -0.97 -11.78 16.33
N ALA A 237 0.26 -12.04 15.90
CA ALA A 237 1.08 -13.17 16.30
C ALA A 237 2.53 -12.73 16.54
N THR A 238 3.20 -13.40 17.48
CA THR A 238 4.61 -13.13 17.83
C THR A 238 5.40 -14.42 17.94
N THR A 239 6.71 -14.37 17.69
CA THR A 239 7.62 -15.52 17.82
C THR A 239 9.02 -15.08 18.22
N GLY A 240 9.82 -16.00 18.76
CA GLY A 240 11.24 -15.76 19.07
C GLY A 240 12.06 -15.38 17.82
N PHE A 241 13.07 -14.54 18.01
CA PHE A 241 14.05 -14.16 16.98
C PHE A 241 15.48 -14.23 17.55
N PRO A 242 16.48 -14.71 16.77
CA PRO A 242 16.39 -15.19 15.40
C PRO A 242 15.80 -16.61 15.25
N ALA A 243 15.71 -17.37 16.35
CA ALA A 243 15.14 -18.71 16.35
C ALA A 243 13.68 -18.68 16.80
N ALA A 244 12.77 -19.11 15.92
CA ALA A 244 11.35 -19.20 16.22
C ALA A 244 11.08 -20.33 17.21
N ASP A 245 10.47 -19.99 18.34
CA ASP A 245 10.19 -20.89 19.46
C ASP A 245 8.74 -21.41 19.49
N ARG A 246 7.93 -20.99 18.51
CA ARG A 246 6.52 -21.39 18.35
C ARG A 246 6.09 -21.32 16.88
N PRO A 247 4.92 -21.89 16.51
CA PRO A 247 4.39 -21.78 15.16
C PRO A 247 4.21 -20.32 14.73
N TYR A 248 4.52 -20.04 13.46
CA TYR A 248 4.42 -18.69 12.90
C TYR A 248 4.03 -18.78 11.42
N TYR A 249 3.03 -18.01 10.98
CA TYR A 249 2.44 -18.12 9.63
C TYR A 249 2.02 -19.56 9.26
N GLY A 250 1.50 -20.32 10.23
CA GLY A 250 1.09 -21.72 10.04
C GLY A 250 2.26 -22.71 9.93
N VAL A 251 3.52 -22.26 9.98
CA VAL A 251 4.70 -23.12 9.93
C VAL A 251 5.16 -23.50 11.35
N GLY A 252 5.33 -24.79 11.60
CA GLY A 252 5.82 -25.33 12.88
C GLY A 252 7.34 -25.27 13.03
N TYR A 253 7.93 -24.07 13.10
CA TYR A 253 9.40 -23.88 13.18
C TYR A 253 10.13 -24.69 14.26
N PRO A 254 9.60 -24.86 15.50
CA PRO A 254 10.30 -25.64 16.53
C PRO A 254 10.61 -27.08 16.12
N ALA A 255 9.75 -27.70 15.29
CA ALA A 255 9.98 -29.05 14.79
C ALA A 255 11.14 -29.14 13.79
N ARG A 256 11.55 -27.99 13.23
CA ARG A 256 12.64 -27.86 12.25
C ARG A 256 13.99 -27.55 12.88
N HIS A 257 14.07 -27.50 14.22
CA HIS A 257 15.30 -27.23 14.96
C HIS A 257 16.47 -28.16 14.55
N ASP A 258 16.17 -29.43 14.33
CA ASP A 258 17.16 -30.46 14.00
C ASP A 258 17.49 -30.53 12.50
N GLU A 259 16.75 -29.80 11.66
CA GLU A 259 17.10 -29.60 10.25
C GLU A 259 18.30 -28.65 10.19
N VAL A 260 19.48 -29.15 9.84
CA VAL A 260 20.70 -28.33 9.76
C VAL A 260 21.24 -28.29 8.33
N GLY A 261 21.14 -27.12 7.71
CA GLY A 261 21.75 -26.81 6.41
C GLY A 261 23.18 -26.28 6.55
N THR A 262 23.92 -26.29 5.44
CA THR A 262 25.23 -25.63 5.31
C THR A 262 25.11 -24.53 4.27
N VAL A 263 25.67 -23.36 4.56
CA VAL A 263 25.68 -22.19 3.67
C VAL A 263 27.11 -21.86 3.23
N ALA A 264 27.26 -20.90 2.31
CA ALA A 264 28.54 -20.37 1.89
C ALA A 264 29.46 -20.03 3.09
N GLY A 265 30.74 -20.36 2.97
CA GLY A 265 31.71 -20.23 4.08
C GLY A 265 31.66 -21.36 5.12
N GLY A 266 30.81 -22.37 4.95
CA GLY A 266 30.77 -23.58 5.78
C GLY A 266 30.01 -23.42 7.11
N ALA A 267 29.25 -22.33 7.27
CA ALA A 267 28.44 -22.12 8.46
C ALA A 267 27.25 -23.10 8.48
N ARG A 268 26.92 -23.62 9.68
CA ARG A 268 25.77 -24.49 9.90
C ARG A 268 24.58 -23.66 10.36
N VAL A 269 23.44 -23.81 9.70
CA VAL A 269 22.21 -23.05 9.94
C VAL A 269 21.07 -24.02 10.26
N ARG A 270 20.38 -23.79 11.38
CA ARG A 270 19.21 -24.59 11.77
C ARG A 270 17.95 -24.13 11.03
N GLY A 271 16.98 -25.02 10.82
CA GLY A 271 15.72 -24.74 10.11
C GLY A 271 14.72 -23.87 10.87
N ASP A 272 14.93 -23.64 12.17
CA ASP A 272 14.13 -22.76 13.03
C ASP A 272 14.54 -21.28 12.98
N ARG A 273 15.57 -20.95 12.19
CA ARG A 273 16.17 -19.61 12.11
C ARG A 273 15.48 -18.74 11.06
N LEU A 274 14.76 -17.71 11.50
CA LEU A 274 14.03 -16.77 10.63
C LEU A 274 14.94 -15.76 9.93
N ASP A 275 16.13 -15.51 10.46
CA ASP A 275 17.11 -14.59 9.85
C ASP A 275 17.73 -15.10 8.54
N TRP A 276 17.34 -16.29 8.06
CA TRP A 276 17.78 -16.90 6.82
C TRP A 276 16.63 -17.12 5.85
N TYR A 277 16.72 -16.56 4.64
CA TYR A 277 15.66 -16.65 3.62
C TYR A 277 15.23 -18.10 3.34
N ARG A 278 16.20 -19.01 3.16
CA ARG A 278 15.97 -20.45 2.87
C ARG A 278 15.04 -21.16 3.87
N ASN A 279 14.94 -20.64 5.10
CA ASN A 279 14.16 -21.27 6.16
C ASN A 279 12.71 -20.80 6.19
N ILE A 280 12.34 -19.79 5.41
CA ILE A 280 11.01 -19.18 5.40
C ILE A 280 10.25 -19.72 4.18
N PRO A 281 9.45 -20.81 4.28
CA PRO A 281 8.87 -21.45 3.10
C PRO A 281 7.62 -20.74 2.55
N VAL A 282 7.00 -19.86 3.34
CA VAL A 282 5.72 -19.20 3.02
C VAL A 282 5.89 -17.69 3.06
N PRO A 283 5.01 -16.90 2.40
CA PRO A 283 5.00 -15.45 2.55
C PRO A 283 4.96 -15.05 4.02
N THR A 284 6.01 -14.38 4.48
CA THR A 284 6.21 -14.10 5.91
C THR A 284 6.71 -12.69 6.08
N SER A 285 6.03 -11.95 6.95
CA SER A 285 6.46 -10.64 7.44
C SER A 285 6.80 -10.75 8.91
N TYR A 286 7.80 -10.03 9.38
CA TYR A 286 7.99 -9.84 10.80
C TYR A 286 8.67 -8.50 11.13
N MET A 287 8.23 -7.87 12.21
CA MET A 287 8.66 -6.56 12.68
C MET A 287 9.36 -6.70 14.03
N CYS A 288 10.48 -5.99 14.21
CA CYS A 288 11.16 -5.89 15.49
C CYS A 288 10.30 -5.11 16.48
N VAL A 289 10.21 -5.60 17.71
CA VAL A 289 9.51 -4.90 18.79
C VAL A 289 10.51 -4.50 19.87
N GLY A 290 10.40 -3.27 20.38
CA GLY A 290 11.12 -2.84 21.60
C GLY A 290 12.64 -2.69 21.50
N SER A 291 13.25 -2.80 20.31
CA SER A 291 14.70 -2.64 20.14
C SER A 291 15.16 -1.23 20.51
N LYS A 292 16.26 -1.16 21.26
CA LYS A 292 16.96 0.05 21.70
C LYS A 292 18.08 0.47 20.76
N GLU A 293 18.37 -0.35 19.76
CA GLU A 293 19.45 -0.15 18.80
C GLU A 293 18.96 0.51 17.51
N THR A 294 19.86 1.19 16.81
CA THR A 294 19.55 2.12 15.71
C THR A 294 19.74 1.53 14.32
N PHE A 295 20.14 0.26 14.21
CA PHE A 295 20.58 -0.32 12.95
C PHE A 295 19.88 -1.64 12.60
N PHE A 296 19.96 -2.05 11.34
CA PHE A 296 19.70 -3.41 10.86
C PHE A 296 20.24 -3.55 9.44
N GLY A 297 20.16 -4.74 8.83
CA GLY A 297 20.55 -4.89 7.44
C GLY A 297 20.51 -6.33 6.96
N GLY A 298 21.25 -6.61 5.90
CA GLY A 298 21.40 -7.96 5.40
C GLY A 298 22.77 -8.20 4.77
N TYR A 299 23.11 -9.48 4.68
CA TYR A 299 24.44 -9.95 4.29
C TYR A 299 24.33 -11.19 3.42
N ASP A 300 24.94 -11.13 2.25
CA ASP A 300 25.16 -12.25 1.36
C ASP A 300 26.49 -12.91 1.70
N HIS A 301 26.43 -14.14 2.22
CA HIS A 301 27.61 -14.91 2.61
C HIS A 301 28.42 -15.41 1.42
N ALA A 302 27.80 -15.60 0.25
CA ALA A 302 28.48 -16.00 -0.97
C ALA A 302 29.26 -14.83 -1.57
N ALA A 303 28.65 -13.65 -1.68
CA ALA A 303 29.32 -12.42 -2.15
C ALA A 303 30.31 -11.85 -1.11
N ARG A 304 30.14 -12.21 0.16
CA ARG A 304 30.80 -11.61 1.33
C ARG A 304 30.55 -10.10 1.40
N ALA A 305 29.34 -9.68 1.07
CA ALA A 305 28.93 -8.28 0.98
C ALA A 305 27.50 -8.10 1.47
N GLY A 306 27.12 -6.87 1.81
CA GLY A 306 25.78 -6.55 2.29
C GLY A 306 25.63 -5.06 2.50
N PHE A 307 24.64 -4.68 3.30
CA PHE A 307 24.46 -3.29 3.71
C PHE A 307 23.94 -3.21 5.14
N VAL A 308 24.07 -2.02 5.71
CA VAL A 308 23.48 -1.66 6.99
C VAL A 308 22.69 -0.37 6.83
N HIS A 309 21.53 -0.33 7.48
CA HIS A 309 20.72 0.84 7.74
C HIS A 309 21.03 1.37 9.13
N VAL A 310 21.06 2.70 9.29
CA VAL A 310 21.15 3.39 10.58
C VAL A 310 20.19 4.58 10.59
N ALA A 311 19.45 4.78 11.67
CA ALA A 311 18.62 5.98 11.88
C ALA A 311 18.33 6.24 13.37
N ASP A 312 17.84 7.45 13.70
CA ASP A 312 17.42 7.79 15.06
C ASP A 312 16.23 6.92 15.49
N ARG A 313 16.43 6.08 16.52
CA ARG A 313 15.42 5.15 17.04
C ARG A 313 14.17 5.83 17.61
N HIS A 314 14.20 7.12 17.92
CA HIS A 314 13.02 7.85 18.43
C HIS A 314 12.11 8.34 17.30
N ILE A 315 12.61 8.31 16.05
CA ILE A 315 11.89 8.72 14.85
C ILE A 315 11.68 7.49 13.95
N ALA A 316 12.76 6.82 13.56
CA ALA A 316 12.77 5.60 12.76
C ALA A 316 12.75 4.34 13.67
N VAL A 317 11.59 4.09 14.27
CA VAL A 317 11.40 3.00 15.24
C VAL A 317 11.37 1.63 14.56
N GLY A 318 10.67 1.53 13.43
CA GLY A 318 10.32 0.28 12.77
C GLY A 318 11.48 -0.37 12.01
N LYS A 319 11.64 -1.67 12.21
CA LYS A 319 12.58 -2.54 11.47
C LYS A 319 11.81 -3.80 11.08
N LYS A 320 11.66 -4.05 9.79
CA LYS A 320 10.81 -5.13 9.25
C LYS A 320 11.57 -5.96 8.23
N GLN A 321 11.27 -7.25 8.18
CA GLN A 321 11.54 -8.09 7.03
C GLN A 321 10.22 -8.58 6.41
N TRP A 322 10.18 -8.70 5.09
CA TRP A 322 9.16 -9.46 4.37
C TRP A 322 9.77 -10.27 3.21
N THR A 323 9.16 -11.39 2.83
CA THR A 323 9.49 -12.16 1.61
C THR A 323 8.30 -13.01 1.17
N TRP A 324 8.21 -13.33 -0.12
CA TRP A 324 7.26 -14.32 -0.67
C TRP A 324 7.52 -15.77 -0.20
N GLY A 325 8.69 -16.02 0.41
CA GLY A 325 9.10 -17.33 0.90
C GLY A 325 9.96 -18.11 -0.10
N ALA A 326 10.61 -19.16 0.39
CA ALA A 326 11.50 -20.07 -0.31
C ALA A 326 10.76 -21.38 -0.65
N SER A 327 9.73 -21.26 -1.51
CA SER A 327 8.96 -22.38 -2.05
C SER A 327 8.49 -22.05 -3.47
N GLU A 328 7.88 -23.02 -4.16
CA GLU A 328 7.35 -22.83 -5.52
C GLU A 328 6.35 -21.65 -5.60
N PHE A 329 5.62 -21.37 -4.52
CA PHE A 329 4.77 -20.17 -4.39
C PHE A 329 5.58 -18.89 -4.54
N GLY A 330 6.70 -18.78 -3.81
CA GLY A 330 7.60 -17.63 -3.91
C GLY A 330 8.30 -17.55 -5.26
N ASP A 331 8.68 -18.69 -5.83
CA ASP A 331 9.30 -18.76 -7.16
C ASP A 331 8.33 -18.28 -8.25
N ALA A 332 7.04 -18.61 -8.14
CA ALA A 332 6.00 -18.11 -9.06
C ALA A 332 5.89 -16.58 -9.02
N TRP A 333 5.88 -15.98 -7.82
CA TRP A 333 5.94 -14.53 -7.68
C TRP A 333 7.25 -13.93 -8.22
N GLY A 334 8.38 -14.60 -8.01
CA GLY A 334 9.66 -14.24 -8.63
C GLY A 334 9.56 -14.14 -10.16
N ARG A 335 8.92 -15.12 -10.82
CA ARG A 335 8.69 -15.11 -12.27
C ARG A 335 7.68 -14.05 -12.74
N ASN A 336 6.69 -13.71 -11.91
CA ASN A 336 5.75 -12.63 -12.23
C ASN A 336 6.43 -11.25 -12.18
N LEU A 337 7.44 -11.06 -11.33
CA LEU A 337 8.09 -9.77 -11.07
C LEU A 337 9.43 -9.60 -11.79
N THR A 338 10.00 -10.66 -12.35
CA THR A 338 11.33 -10.67 -12.99
C THR A 338 11.34 -11.60 -14.21
N ASP A 339 12.36 -11.49 -15.06
CA ASP A 339 12.60 -12.45 -16.15
C ASP A 339 13.46 -13.65 -15.71
N ASP A 340 14.32 -13.49 -14.70
CA ASP A 340 15.25 -14.54 -14.22
C ASP A 340 14.70 -15.34 -13.03
N GLY A 341 13.49 -15.02 -12.56
CA GLY A 341 12.86 -15.66 -11.40
C GLY A 341 13.55 -15.35 -10.07
N SER A 342 14.33 -14.27 -9.98
CA SER A 342 15.11 -13.97 -8.79
C SER A 342 14.25 -13.67 -7.56
N ALA A 343 14.61 -14.32 -6.46
CA ALA A 343 14.02 -14.05 -5.15
C ALA A 343 14.66 -12.82 -4.49
N TYR A 344 13.89 -12.22 -3.57
CA TYR A 344 14.34 -11.09 -2.77
C TYR A 344 13.70 -11.12 -1.38
N VAL A 345 14.32 -10.39 -0.46
CA VAL A 345 13.73 -10.01 0.82
C VAL A 345 13.58 -8.49 0.86
N GLU A 346 12.53 -8.04 1.50
CA GLU A 346 12.28 -6.64 1.80
C GLU A 346 12.78 -6.34 3.20
N LEU A 347 13.76 -5.44 3.33
CA LEU A 347 14.29 -4.95 4.59
C LEU A 347 13.80 -3.51 4.77
N MET A 348 12.76 -3.32 5.57
CA MET A 348 12.03 -2.06 5.60
C MET A 348 12.28 -1.26 6.88
N ALA A 349 12.40 0.06 6.73
CA ALA A 349 12.62 1.00 7.84
C ALA A 349 11.42 1.93 8.03
N GLY A 350 10.74 1.81 9.17
CA GLY A 350 9.49 2.53 9.51
C GLY A 350 9.73 3.75 10.38
N VAL A 351 8.96 4.81 10.17
CA VAL A 351 9.10 6.10 10.87
C VAL A 351 7.80 6.50 11.56
N PHE A 352 7.89 6.89 12.84
CA PHE A 352 6.78 7.10 13.77
C PHE A 352 5.90 5.87 14.03
N THR A 353 6.38 4.68 13.69
CA THR A 353 5.70 3.39 13.90
C THR A 353 6.72 2.25 13.97
N ASP A 354 6.38 1.20 14.73
CA ASP A 354 7.12 -0.06 14.76
C ASP A 354 6.42 -1.21 14.01
N ASN A 355 5.16 -1.07 13.57
CA ASN A 355 4.41 -2.10 12.85
C ASN A 355 3.59 -1.56 11.66
N GLN A 356 2.90 -2.44 10.95
CA GLN A 356 2.04 -2.14 9.83
C GLN A 356 0.70 -2.88 9.96
N PRO A 357 -0.42 -2.22 9.61
CA PRO A 357 -0.51 -0.77 9.41
C PRO A 357 -0.48 -0.06 10.77
N ASP A 358 0.43 0.90 11.00
CA ASP A 358 0.21 1.95 12.00
C ASP A 358 0.36 3.33 11.35
N PHE A 359 -0.67 4.15 11.51
CA PHE A 359 -0.67 5.51 10.98
C PHE A 359 -0.36 6.52 12.08
N SER A 360 0.46 7.52 11.76
CA SER A 360 0.72 8.72 12.56
C SER A 360 -0.06 9.92 12.04
N PHE A 361 -0.03 11.03 12.77
CA PHE A 361 -0.78 12.25 12.42
C PHE A 361 0.14 13.39 11.97
N ILE A 362 -0.32 14.16 11.01
CA ILE A 362 0.30 15.42 10.58
C ILE A 362 -0.76 16.54 10.54
N ALA A 363 -0.52 17.63 11.27
CA ALA A 363 -1.44 18.75 11.41
C ALA A 363 -1.40 19.69 10.18
N PRO A 364 -2.46 20.49 9.91
CA PRO A 364 -2.45 21.46 8.81
C PRO A 364 -1.26 22.43 8.91
N GLY A 365 -0.52 22.59 7.82
CA GLY A 365 0.66 23.46 7.77
C GLY A 365 1.91 22.90 8.46
N GLU A 366 1.83 21.73 9.11
CA GLU A 366 2.98 21.07 9.72
C GLU A 366 3.88 20.44 8.64
N THR A 367 5.20 20.57 8.82
CA THR A 367 6.20 19.81 8.07
C THR A 367 6.93 18.85 9.00
N LYS A 368 6.89 17.54 8.71
CA LYS A 368 7.71 16.55 9.39
C LYS A 368 8.97 16.27 8.59
N VAL A 369 10.12 16.28 9.25
CA VAL A 369 11.44 16.03 8.63
C VAL A 369 12.18 14.92 9.37
N PHE A 370 12.88 14.07 8.62
CA PHE A 370 13.74 13.04 9.19
C PHE A 370 14.77 12.54 8.17
N SER A 371 15.73 11.75 8.65
CA SER A 371 16.78 11.16 7.82
C SER A 371 17.01 9.69 8.15
N GLN A 372 17.39 8.94 7.13
CA GLN A 372 17.78 7.53 7.23
C GLN A 372 19.05 7.30 6.42
N PHE A 373 19.93 6.41 6.86
CA PHE A 373 21.27 6.23 6.29
C PHE A 373 21.50 4.79 5.90
N TRP A 374 22.12 4.55 4.74
CA TRP A 374 22.56 3.23 4.30
C TRP A 374 23.98 3.28 3.77
N TYR A 375 24.74 2.22 4.01
CA TYR A 375 26.05 2.03 3.39
C TYR A 375 26.37 0.54 3.21
N PRO A 376 27.15 0.20 2.16
CA PRO A 376 27.57 -1.17 1.94
C PRO A 376 28.62 -1.61 2.97
N ILE A 377 28.62 -2.90 3.30
CA ILE A 377 29.61 -3.56 4.15
C ILE A 377 30.22 -4.74 3.41
N GLN A 378 31.51 -5.00 3.64
CA GLN A 378 32.24 -6.09 2.98
C GLN A 378 32.98 -6.94 4.02
N GLU A 379 33.02 -8.26 3.81
CA GLU A 379 33.84 -9.27 4.50
C GLU A 379 33.63 -9.47 6.02
N ILE A 380 33.08 -8.49 6.74
CA ILE A 380 32.93 -8.53 8.20
C ILE A 380 31.80 -9.45 8.68
N GLY A 381 30.86 -9.85 7.81
CA GLY A 381 29.68 -10.64 8.16
C GLY A 381 28.53 -9.80 8.75
N PRO A 382 27.44 -10.46 9.20
CA PRO A 382 26.34 -9.82 9.92
C PRO A 382 26.79 -8.89 11.05
N VAL A 383 26.29 -7.66 11.03
CA VAL A 383 26.71 -6.59 11.95
C VAL A 383 26.07 -6.77 13.32
N GLN A 384 26.81 -6.39 14.36
CA GLN A 384 26.38 -6.49 15.77
C GLN A 384 26.36 -5.13 16.50
N ALA A 385 26.98 -4.09 15.93
CA ALA A 385 26.80 -2.68 16.30
C ALA A 385 27.16 -1.79 15.10
N ALA A 386 26.44 -0.69 14.90
CA ALA A 386 26.67 0.24 13.80
C ALA A 386 26.32 1.69 14.14
N THR A 387 27.07 2.61 13.55
CA THR A 387 26.76 4.05 13.45
C THR A 387 26.80 4.45 11.98
N VAL A 388 26.61 5.74 11.67
CA VAL A 388 26.81 6.25 10.29
C VAL A 388 28.28 6.21 9.84
N ASP A 389 29.22 6.03 10.78
CA ASP A 389 30.67 6.07 10.50
C ASP A 389 31.29 4.68 10.37
N ALA A 390 30.77 3.68 11.09
CA ALA A 390 31.35 2.35 11.12
C ALA A 390 30.36 1.26 11.56
N ALA A 391 30.63 0.04 11.11
CA ALA A 391 29.92 -1.18 11.50
C ALA A 391 30.91 -2.23 12.00
N VAL A 392 30.52 -2.98 13.03
CA VAL A 392 31.37 -4.00 13.64
C VAL A 392 30.67 -5.34 13.85
N ARG A 393 31.48 -6.39 13.78
CA ARG A 393 31.12 -7.73 14.23
C ARG A 393 32.21 -8.25 15.15
N VAL A 394 31.81 -8.89 16.25
CA VAL A 394 32.73 -9.56 17.16
C VAL A 394 32.24 -10.99 17.41
N ASP A 395 33.03 -11.99 17.01
CA ASP A 395 32.81 -13.38 17.40
C ASP A 395 33.77 -13.74 18.55
N LEU A 396 33.23 -13.87 19.75
CA LEU A 396 34.00 -14.26 20.94
C LEU A 396 34.35 -15.75 20.92
N ARG A 397 35.59 -16.07 21.29
CA ARG A 397 36.10 -17.40 21.62
C ARG A 397 36.76 -17.35 22.98
N GLU A 398 37.01 -18.50 23.60
CA GLU A 398 37.57 -18.59 24.96
C GLU A 398 38.87 -17.78 25.15
N THR A 399 39.73 -17.72 24.14
CA THR A 399 41.06 -17.08 24.21
C THR A 399 41.31 -16.05 23.11
N SER A 400 40.29 -15.67 22.34
CA SER A 400 40.42 -14.70 21.25
C SER A 400 39.09 -14.10 20.85
N ALA A 401 39.08 -12.89 20.30
CA ALA A 401 37.93 -12.28 19.65
C ALA A 401 38.21 -12.12 18.15
N ARG A 402 37.37 -12.67 17.28
CA ARG A 402 37.40 -12.35 15.85
C ARG A 402 36.67 -11.02 15.65
N VAL A 403 37.40 -10.00 15.24
CA VAL A 403 36.89 -8.63 15.07
C VAL A 403 36.84 -8.29 13.59
N GLY A 404 35.67 -7.87 13.12
CA GLY A 404 35.44 -7.27 11.82
C GLY A 404 35.03 -5.81 11.96
N VAL A 405 35.69 -4.89 11.25
CA VAL A 405 35.37 -3.46 11.24
C VAL A 405 35.30 -2.94 9.81
N ALA A 406 34.17 -2.33 9.44
CA ALA A 406 34.00 -1.57 8.22
C ALA A 406 33.73 -0.09 8.55
N VAL A 407 34.29 0.83 7.76
CA VAL A 407 34.13 2.28 7.92
C VAL A 407 33.53 2.89 6.66
N THR A 408 32.89 4.05 6.79
CA THR A 408 32.20 4.72 5.68
C THR A 408 33.00 5.83 5.01
N ALA A 409 34.22 6.13 5.49
CA ALA A 409 35.14 7.10 4.90
C ALA A 409 36.60 6.59 5.04
N ASP A 410 37.56 7.24 4.39
CA ASP A 410 38.98 6.94 4.61
C ASP A 410 39.36 7.28 6.07
N ARG A 411 39.78 6.28 6.85
CA ARG A 411 40.14 6.40 8.28
C ARG A 411 41.52 5.76 8.54
N PRO A 412 42.63 6.45 8.21
CA PRO A 412 43.98 5.95 8.48
C PRO A 412 44.29 5.89 9.98
N GLY A 413 45.05 4.89 10.41
CA GLY A 413 45.48 4.75 11.80
C GLY A 413 44.36 4.52 12.81
N CYS A 414 43.23 3.95 12.38
CA CYS A 414 42.13 3.60 13.27
C CYS A 414 42.60 2.66 14.39
N ARG A 415 42.19 2.97 15.63
CA ARG A 415 42.49 2.17 16.82
C ARG A 415 41.28 1.33 17.18
N MET A 416 41.47 0.02 17.30
CA MET A 416 40.47 -0.93 17.77
C MET A 416 40.91 -1.37 19.16
N VAL A 417 40.24 -0.84 20.18
CA VAL A 417 40.58 -1.06 21.59
C VAL A 417 39.54 -1.98 22.21
N LEU A 418 40.01 -3.11 22.75
CA LEU A 418 39.20 -4.04 23.51
C LEU A 418 39.38 -3.75 25.00
N VAL A 419 38.26 -3.56 25.70
CA VAL A 419 38.21 -3.17 27.12
C VAL A 419 37.41 -4.21 27.89
N ASP A 420 37.88 -4.65 29.05
CA ASP A 420 37.14 -5.56 29.92
C ASP A 420 36.03 -4.86 30.74
N GLY A 421 35.24 -5.64 31.48
CA GLY A 421 34.19 -5.12 32.35
C GLY A 421 34.66 -4.22 33.50
N ALA A 422 35.95 -4.22 33.83
CA ALA A 422 36.56 -3.33 34.82
C ALA A 422 37.07 -2.00 34.21
N GLY A 423 37.02 -1.88 32.88
CA GLY A 423 37.49 -0.72 32.14
C GLY A 423 38.97 -0.78 31.76
N ALA A 424 39.64 -1.94 31.91
CA ALA A 424 41.03 -2.11 31.53
C ALA A 424 41.16 -2.50 30.05
N GLU A 425 42.09 -1.88 29.33
CA GLU A 425 42.43 -2.25 27.95
C GLU A 425 43.12 -3.61 27.94
N VAL A 426 42.52 -4.59 27.27
CA VAL A 426 43.03 -5.97 27.17
C VAL A 426 43.74 -6.24 25.85
N ALA A 427 43.43 -5.47 24.80
CA ALA A 427 44.13 -5.48 23.52
C ALA A 427 43.89 -4.18 22.74
N GLU A 428 44.87 -3.77 21.92
CA GLU A 428 44.74 -2.70 20.93
C GLU A 428 45.33 -3.17 19.59
N VAL A 429 44.61 -2.91 18.50
CA VAL A 429 45.11 -3.08 17.14
C VAL A 429 44.95 -1.77 16.38
N ARG A 430 45.87 -1.49 15.45
CA ARG A 430 45.80 -0.34 14.55
C ARG A 430 45.78 -0.78 13.10
N ALA A 431 44.90 -0.18 12.31
CA ALA A 431 44.83 -0.43 10.88
C ALA A 431 44.31 0.81 10.12
N ASP A 432 44.75 0.96 8.88
CA ASP A 432 44.18 1.93 7.96
C ASP A 432 42.92 1.34 7.31
N LEU A 433 41.77 1.92 7.64
CA LEU A 433 40.47 1.46 7.15
C LEU A 433 39.94 2.41 6.09
N ALA A 434 39.20 1.87 5.12
CA ALA A 434 38.46 2.63 4.12
C ALA A 434 37.28 1.80 3.61
N PRO A 435 36.26 2.39 2.97
CA PRO A 435 35.24 1.59 2.29
C PRO A 435 35.90 0.69 1.24
N GLY A 436 35.56 -0.61 1.24
CA GLY A 436 36.23 -1.63 0.42
C GLY A 436 37.54 -2.17 0.99
N LYS A 437 38.02 -1.66 2.14
CA LYS A 437 39.20 -2.15 2.87
C LYS A 437 38.85 -2.35 4.37
N PRO A 438 37.98 -3.32 4.70
CA PRO A 438 37.62 -3.62 6.09
C PRO A 438 38.78 -4.27 6.84
N PHE A 439 38.76 -4.18 8.17
CA PHE A 439 39.61 -4.99 9.04
C PHE A 439 38.91 -6.29 9.41
N GLN A 440 39.64 -7.41 9.37
CA GLN A 440 39.13 -8.70 9.82
C GLN A 440 40.26 -9.58 10.37
N GLU A 441 40.42 -9.63 11.69
CA GLU A 441 41.43 -10.48 12.33
C GLU A 441 40.93 -11.11 13.63
N SER A 442 41.65 -12.15 14.07
CA SER A 442 41.45 -12.76 15.38
C SER A 442 42.44 -12.17 16.37
N ILE A 443 41.94 -11.40 17.33
CA ILE A 443 42.74 -10.73 18.36
C ILE A 443 42.83 -11.65 19.59
N PRO A 444 44.03 -12.07 20.02
CA PRO A 444 44.20 -12.86 21.24
C PRO A 444 43.73 -12.09 22.47
N LEU A 445 43.04 -12.78 23.39
CA LEU A 445 42.65 -12.23 24.69
C LEU A 445 43.58 -12.80 25.77
N PRO A 446 44.12 -11.98 26.68
CA PRO A 446 45.05 -12.44 27.72
C PRO A 446 44.38 -13.41 28.71
N GLN A 447 43.08 -13.27 28.91
CA GLN A 447 42.24 -14.16 29.72
C GLN A 447 40.78 -14.09 29.22
N PRO A 448 39.95 -15.09 29.50
CA PRO A 448 38.50 -14.99 29.27
C PRO A 448 37.94 -13.77 30.01
N ALA A 449 37.06 -13.01 29.36
CA ALA A 449 36.42 -11.83 29.94
C ALA A 449 34.89 -12.02 29.97
N ASP A 450 34.27 -11.82 31.14
CA ASP A 450 32.81 -11.92 31.33
C ASP A 450 32.05 -10.81 30.58
N ARG A 451 32.71 -9.65 30.42
CA ARG A 451 32.26 -8.53 29.59
C ARG A 451 33.44 -7.99 28.79
N LEU A 452 33.19 -7.70 27.52
CA LEU A 452 34.16 -7.13 26.60
C LEU A 452 33.50 -6.02 25.80
N VAL A 453 34.16 -4.88 25.70
CA VAL A 453 33.73 -3.72 24.91
C VAL A 453 34.78 -3.47 23.83
N LEU A 454 34.35 -3.40 22.57
CA LEU A 454 35.18 -2.96 21.46
C LEU A 454 34.88 -1.49 21.18
N ARG A 455 35.92 -0.65 21.15
CA ARG A 455 35.86 0.73 20.70
C ARG A 455 36.69 0.91 19.45
N VAL A 456 36.08 1.44 18.39
CA VAL A 456 36.77 1.83 17.16
C VAL A 456 36.93 3.34 17.15
N LEU A 457 38.17 3.81 17.15
CA LEU A 457 38.50 5.23 17.19
C LEU A 457 39.30 5.67 15.96
N HIS A 458 39.11 6.91 15.54
CA HIS A 458 39.98 7.61 14.58
C HIS A 458 40.48 8.90 15.23
N GLY A 459 41.76 8.94 15.62
CA GLY A 459 42.24 9.95 16.56
C GLY A 459 41.55 9.78 17.92
N ASP A 460 40.87 10.82 18.39
CA ASP A 460 40.07 10.83 19.63
C ASP A 460 38.57 10.63 19.38
N GLU A 461 38.15 10.55 18.11
CA GLU A 461 36.75 10.34 17.72
C GLU A 461 36.36 8.86 17.86
N LEU A 462 35.32 8.57 18.64
CA LEU A 462 34.72 7.24 18.71
C LEU A 462 33.77 7.06 17.51
N LEU A 463 34.09 6.15 16.61
CA LEU A 463 33.26 5.86 15.45
C LEU A 463 32.11 4.91 15.78
N VAL A 464 32.41 3.84 16.51
CA VAL A 464 31.43 2.83 16.94
C VAL A 464 31.93 2.09 18.18
N GLU A 465 30.99 1.74 19.05
CA GLU A 465 31.22 0.92 20.22
C GLU A 465 30.35 -0.34 20.14
N TRP A 466 30.91 -1.48 20.53
CA TRP A 466 30.19 -2.74 20.70
C TRP A 466 30.42 -3.25 22.11
N ASP A 467 29.37 -3.74 22.76
CA ASP A 467 29.43 -4.36 24.08
C ASP A 467 28.99 -5.83 23.99
N SER A 468 29.71 -6.74 24.64
CA SER A 468 29.30 -8.14 24.75
C SER A 468 28.01 -8.29 25.56
N VAL A 469 27.70 -7.35 26.44
CA VAL A 469 26.41 -7.26 27.13
C VAL A 469 25.37 -6.66 26.19
N VAL A 470 24.32 -7.44 25.94
CA VAL A 470 23.18 -7.01 25.13
C VAL A 470 22.19 -6.26 26.04
N PRO A 471 21.73 -5.05 25.65
CA PRO A 471 20.67 -4.36 26.36
C PRO A 471 19.42 -5.26 26.49
N SER A 472 18.78 -5.28 27.66
CA SER A 472 17.45 -5.90 27.77
C SER A 472 16.45 -5.07 26.97
N ALA A 473 15.87 -5.65 25.93
CA ALA A 473 14.61 -5.18 25.37
C ALA A 473 13.45 -5.61 26.30
N ASP A 474 12.28 -5.01 26.11
CA ASP A 474 11.05 -5.53 26.72
C ASP A 474 10.50 -6.64 25.82
N ASP A 475 10.48 -7.86 26.34
CA ASP A 475 10.02 -9.03 25.59
C ASP A 475 8.49 -9.22 25.72
N GLN A 476 7.80 -8.38 26.50
CA GLN A 476 6.34 -8.45 26.67
C GLN A 476 5.59 -7.77 25.53
N VAL A 477 5.40 -8.51 24.44
CA VAL A 477 4.50 -8.11 23.36
C VAL A 477 3.13 -8.74 23.59
N THR A 478 2.11 -7.93 23.87
CA THR A 478 0.72 -8.41 23.97
C THR A 478 0.10 -8.40 22.57
N PRO A 479 -0.44 -9.55 22.08
CA PRO A 479 -1.14 -9.58 20.81
C PRO A 479 -2.34 -8.63 20.78
N ALA A 480 -2.57 -8.00 19.63
CA ALA A 480 -3.72 -7.13 19.42
C ALA A 480 -5.05 -7.90 19.52
N ARG A 481 -6.13 -7.20 19.87
CA ARG A 481 -7.48 -7.77 20.01
C ARG A 481 -8.51 -6.88 19.32
N GLU A 482 -9.52 -7.50 18.73
CA GLU A 482 -10.65 -6.77 18.16
C GLU A 482 -11.42 -6.02 19.28
N PRO A 483 -11.78 -4.74 19.09
CA PRO A 483 -12.66 -4.02 20.00
C PRO A 483 -14.06 -4.66 20.08
N ALA A 484 -14.72 -4.54 21.24
CA ALA A 484 -16.11 -5.01 21.39
C ALA A 484 -17.07 -4.26 20.45
N ALA A 485 -18.23 -4.87 20.13
CA ALA A 485 -19.28 -4.22 19.36
C ALA A 485 -19.80 -2.94 20.07
N PRO A 486 -20.26 -1.91 19.35
CA PRO A 486 -20.64 -0.62 19.95
C PRO A 486 -21.61 -0.73 21.15
N GLU A 487 -22.63 -1.58 21.04
CA GLU A 487 -23.62 -1.83 22.10
C GLU A 487 -22.99 -2.41 23.38
N ASP A 488 -21.93 -3.21 23.24
CA ASP A 488 -21.26 -3.93 24.33
C ASP A 488 -20.13 -3.12 24.99
N VAL A 489 -19.70 -2.02 24.37
CA VAL A 489 -18.69 -1.13 24.96
C VAL A 489 -19.29 -0.41 26.18
N PRO A 490 -18.70 -0.50 27.37
CA PRO A 490 -19.37 -0.10 28.62
C PRO A 490 -19.48 1.42 28.80
N THR A 491 -18.59 2.21 28.23
CA THR A 491 -18.53 3.67 28.47
C THR A 491 -18.56 4.47 27.17
N VAL A 492 -19.10 5.69 27.24
CA VAL A 492 -19.09 6.64 26.11
C VAL A 492 -17.69 7.13 25.74
N GLU A 493 -16.76 7.10 26.70
CA GLU A 493 -15.36 7.44 26.47
C GLU A 493 -14.67 6.36 25.64
N GLU A 494 -14.82 5.10 26.04
CA GLU A 494 -14.26 3.97 25.30
C GLU A 494 -14.84 3.89 23.88
N LEU A 495 -16.14 4.16 23.70
CA LEU A 495 -16.76 4.29 22.38
C LEU A 495 -16.08 5.36 21.52
N ALA A 496 -15.79 6.53 22.09
CA ALA A 496 -15.13 7.60 21.37
C ALA A 496 -13.68 7.24 21.00
N VAL A 497 -12.95 6.59 21.90
CA VAL A 497 -11.59 6.09 21.67
C VAL A 497 -11.56 5.03 20.57
N ILE A 498 -12.46 4.04 20.59
CA ILE A 498 -12.55 3.02 19.54
C ILE A 498 -12.90 3.65 18.20
N GLY A 499 -13.85 4.59 18.16
CA GLY A 499 -14.16 5.32 16.92
C GLY A 499 -12.95 6.09 16.36
N ALA A 500 -12.17 6.75 17.23
CA ALA A 500 -10.94 7.43 16.82
C ALA A 500 -9.86 6.46 16.32
N HIS A 501 -9.71 5.30 16.98
CA HIS A 501 -8.84 4.21 16.53
C HIS A 501 -9.23 3.74 15.13
N LEU A 502 -10.49 3.36 14.89
CA LEU A 502 -10.92 2.87 13.58
C LEU A 502 -10.73 3.90 12.45
N ASP A 503 -10.94 5.19 12.73
CA ASP A 503 -10.68 6.28 11.77
C ASP A 503 -9.18 6.46 11.50
N GLN A 504 -8.34 6.38 12.53
CA GLN A 504 -6.88 6.50 12.41
C GLN A 504 -6.29 5.46 11.46
N TYR A 505 -6.70 4.20 11.60
CA TYR A 505 -6.20 3.07 10.80
C TYR A 505 -6.92 2.91 9.45
N ARG A 506 -7.88 3.80 9.14
CA ARG A 506 -8.72 3.75 7.93
C ARG A 506 -9.33 2.35 7.77
N HIS A 507 -9.90 1.82 8.85
CA HIS A 507 -10.25 0.40 8.97
C HIS A 507 -11.25 -0.04 7.89
N ALA A 508 -10.92 -1.06 7.10
CA ALA A 508 -11.72 -1.46 5.94
C ALA A 508 -13.03 -2.17 6.31
N THR A 509 -13.07 -2.88 7.45
CA THR A 509 -14.17 -3.80 7.79
C THR A 509 -15.03 -3.35 8.96
N ARG A 510 -14.70 -2.21 9.60
CA ARG A 510 -15.41 -1.69 10.78
C ARG A 510 -15.52 -0.17 10.65
N SER A 511 -16.72 0.36 10.82
CA SER A 511 -16.98 1.79 10.68
C SER A 511 -16.83 2.53 12.01
N PRO A 512 -16.04 3.63 12.07
CA PRO A 512 -15.93 4.46 13.27
C PRO A 512 -17.26 5.16 13.62
N GLU A 513 -18.12 5.43 12.62
CA GLU A 513 -19.38 6.15 12.83
C GLU A 513 -20.36 5.39 13.72
N LEU A 514 -20.34 4.05 13.72
CA LEU A 514 -21.22 3.24 14.56
C LEU A 514 -20.92 3.48 16.05
N TYR A 515 -19.63 3.54 16.41
CA TYR A 515 -19.18 3.80 17.78
C TYR A 515 -19.49 5.22 18.23
N TRP A 516 -19.24 6.22 17.38
CA TRP A 516 -19.57 7.62 17.72
C TRP A 516 -21.08 7.87 17.81
N ARG A 517 -21.89 7.27 16.93
CA ARG A 517 -23.36 7.37 17.00
C ARG A 517 -23.88 6.76 18.30
N GLU A 518 -23.34 5.60 18.70
CA GLU A 518 -23.73 4.98 19.97
C GLU A 518 -23.31 5.84 21.17
N ALA A 519 -22.13 6.47 21.12
CA ALA A 519 -21.71 7.42 22.16
C ALA A 519 -22.67 8.61 22.27
N VAL A 520 -23.04 9.23 21.14
CA VAL A 520 -23.99 10.36 21.10
C VAL A 520 -25.41 9.93 21.49
N ARG A 521 -25.82 8.69 21.21
CA ARG A 521 -27.11 8.17 21.67
C ARG A 521 -27.19 8.10 23.20
N ARG A 522 -26.07 7.75 23.86
CA ARG A 522 -25.98 7.64 25.33
C ARG A 522 -25.70 8.98 26.02
N ASP A 523 -24.83 9.81 25.45
CA ASP A 523 -24.57 11.20 25.86
C ASP A 523 -24.58 12.11 24.62
N PRO A 524 -25.71 12.79 24.34
CA PRO A 524 -25.82 13.66 23.17
C PRO A 524 -24.75 14.74 23.05
N ALA A 525 -24.14 15.14 24.17
CA ALA A 525 -23.13 16.18 24.22
C ALA A 525 -21.71 15.64 24.45
N GLN A 526 -21.45 14.36 24.14
CA GLN A 526 -20.09 13.82 24.13
C GLN A 526 -19.27 14.53 23.02
N VAL A 527 -18.27 15.32 23.43
CA VAL A 527 -17.41 16.14 22.58
C VAL A 527 -16.70 15.33 21.50
N ALA A 528 -15.92 14.30 21.86
CA ALA A 528 -15.06 13.61 20.90
C ALA A 528 -15.88 12.89 19.80
N ALA A 529 -17.00 12.27 20.17
CA ALA A 529 -17.91 11.64 19.22
C ALA A 529 -18.59 12.66 18.29
N ASN A 530 -19.04 13.81 18.81
CA ASN A 530 -19.60 14.89 17.99
C ASN A 530 -18.55 15.48 17.03
N VAL A 531 -17.29 15.63 17.47
CA VAL A 531 -16.18 16.09 16.61
C VAL A 531 -15.86 15.06 15.52
N GLY A 532 -15.81 13.76 15.86
CA GLY A 532 -15.61 12.68 14.89
C GLY A 532 -16.71 12.63 13.83
N LEU A 533 -17.98 12.64 14.24
CA LEU A 533 -19.13 12.69 13.33
C LEU A 533 -19.15 13.95 12.46
N ALA A 534 -18.83 15.10 13.03
CA ALA A 534 -18.69 16.34 12.26
C ALA A 534 -17.57 16.26 11.23
N GLY A 535 -16.44 15.64 11.58
CA GLY A 535 -15.35 15.38 10.64
C GLY A 535 -15.80 14.52 9.45
N ARG A 536 -16.61 13.48 9.69
CA ARG A 536 -17.21 12.66 8.61
C ARG A 536 -18.20 13.47 7.78
N ALA A 537 -19.10 14.21 8.41
CA ALA A 537 -20.07 15.07 7.73
C ALA A 537 -19.37 16.12 6.84
N TYR A 538 -18.30 16.76 7.33
CA TYR A 538 -17.48 17.69 6.55
C TYR A 538 -16.86 17.06 5.30
N GLN A 539 -16.29 15.85 5.42
CA GLN A 539 -15.73 15.11 4.27
C GLN A 539 -16.78 14.82 3.20
N ARG A 540 -18.03 14.61 3.59
CA ARG A 540 -19.16 14.34 2.69
C ARG A 540 -19.83 15.60 2.14
N GLY A 541 -19.33 16.79 2.49
CA GLY A 541 -19.96 18.07 2.15
C GLY A 541 -21.27 18.33 2.88
N ASP A 542 -21.61 17.56 3.92
CA ASP A 542 -22.79 17.78 4.76
C ASP A 542 -22.46 18.79 5.87
N PHE A 543 -22.36 20.06 5.47
CA PHE A 543 -21.99 21.15 6.38
C PHE A 543 -23.04 21.42 7.46
N ALA A 544 -24.32 21.14 7.19
CA ALA A 544 -25.40 21.36 8.14
C ALA A 544 -25.29 20.40 9.34
N GLU A 545 -25.10 19.10 9.08
CA GLU A 545 -24.91 18.14 10.16
C GLU A 545 -23.57 18.33 10.89
N ALA A 546 -22.53 18.73 10.15
CA ALA A 546 -21.23 19.10 10.75
C ALA A 546 -21.37 20.28 11.71
N GLU A 547 -22.01 21.38 11.29
CA GLU A 547 -22.23 22.58 12.12
C GLU A 547 -23.00 22.22 13.40
N LYS A 548 -24.09 21.46 13.24
CA LYS A 548 -24.93 21.03 14.37
C LYS A 548 -24.14 20.27 15.42
N SER A 549 -23.38 19.25 15.00
CA SER A 549 -22.56 18.43 15.91
C SER A 549 -21.46 19.26 16.59
N LEU A 550 -20.79 20.14 15.84
CA LEU A 550 -19.74 21.01 16.39
C LEU A 550 -20.28 22.04 17.37
N ARG A 551 -21.44 22.63 17.12
CA ARG A 551 -22.06 23.57 18.08
C ARG A 551 -22.43 22.90 19.39
N VAL A 552 -22.87 21.64 19.36
CA VAL A 552 -23.11 20.84 20.57
C VAL A 552 -21.80 20.62 21.35
N ALA A 553 -20.73 20.20 20.66
CA ALA A 553 -19.42 20.00 21.26
C ALA A 553 -18.83 21.29 21.86
N VAL A 554 -18.89 22.40 21.12
CA VAL A 554 -18.44 23.72 21.59
C VAL A 554 -19.23 24.16 22.82
N SER A 555 -20.56 24.06 22.78
CA SER A 555 -21.42 24.40 23.92
C SER A 555 -21.04 23.62 25.18
N ARG A 556 -20.82 22.30 25.06
CA ARG A 556 -20.35 21.45 26.17
C ARG A 556 -19.01 21.94 26.73
N LEU A 557 -18.03 22.17 25.85
CA LEU A 557 -16.68 22.60 26.25
C LEU A 557 -16.70 23.97 26.95
N THR A 558 -17.54 24.90 26.48
CA THR A 558 -17.56 26.28 26.96
C THR A 558 -18.52 26.54 28.13
N THR A 559 -19.38 25.58 28.49
CA THR A 559 -20.41 25.75 29.53
C THR A 559 -19.81 26.18 30.88
N LEU A 560 -18.68 25.56 31.28
CA LEU A 560 -17.98 25.87 32.53
C LEU A 560 -16.61 26.52 32.32
N ASN A 561 -16.04 26.36 31.12
CA ASN A 561 -14.72 26.86 30.77
C ASN A 561 -14.82 27.72 29.51
N PRO A 562 -15.00 29.05 29.63
CA PRO A 562 -15.11 29.92 28.45
C PRO A 562 -13.96 29.75 27.45
N ASN A 563 -12.79 29.31 27.93
CA ASN A 563 -11.61 29.01 27.12
C ASN A 563 -11.16 27.56 27.36
N PRO A 564 -11.67 26.57 26.61
CA PRO A 564 -11.27 25.17 26.76
C PRO A 564 -9.81 24.95 26.30
N VAL A 565 -9.15 23.96 26.89
CA VAL A 565 -7.75 23.60 26.53
C VAL A 565 -7.69 23.01 25.13
N ASP A 566 -8.59 22.10 24.80
CA ASP A 566 -8.77 21.56 23.45
C ASP A 566 -9.80 22.40 22.69
N THR A 567 -9.33 23.08 21.65
CA THR A 567 -10.14 23.93 20.78
C THR A 567 -10.41 23.32 19.40
N THR A 568 -10.22 22.01 19.24
CA THR A 568 -10.44 21.29 17.96
C THR A 568 -11.84 21.52 17.41
N ALA A 569 -12.88 21.46 18.26
CA ALA A 569 -14.26 21.71 17.84
C ALA A 569 -14.47 23.14 17.31
N LEU A 570 -13.79 24.14 17.87
CA LEU A 570 -13.85 25.53 17.39
C LEU A 570 -13.15 25.70 16.03
N TYR A 571 -11.98 25.08 15.85
CA TYR A 571 -11.28 25.11 14.56
C TYR A 571 -12.12 24.46 13.45
N CYS A 572 -12.64 23.25 13.71
CA CYS A 572 -13.52 22.56 12.78
C CYS A 572 -14.81 23.35 12.49
N LEU A 573 -15.37 24.04 13.49
CA LEU A 573 -16.54 24.90 13.30
C LEU A 573 -16.20 26.08 12.39
N GLY A 574 -15.02 26.69 12.55
CA GLY A 574 -14.51 27.70 11.64
C GLY A 574 -14.45 27.22 10.20
N LEU A 575 -13.95 26.00 9.95
CA LEU A 575 -13.92 25.40 8.60
C LEU A 575 -15.33 25.27 8.01
N VAL A 576 -16.29 24.77 8.79
CA VAL A 576 -17.68 24.62 8.33
C VAL A 576 -18.31 25.98 8.02
N LEU A 577 -18.14 26.96 8.90
CA LEU A 577 -18.69 28.31 8.72
C LEU A 577 -18.08 29.02 7.51
N GLU A 578 -16.79 28.83 7.26
CA GLU A 578 -16.12 29.36 6.06
C GLU A 578 -16.73 28.75 4.78
N ARG A 579 -16.95 27.43 4.75
CA ARG A 579 -17.61 26.75 3.61
C ARG A 579 -19.04 27.20 3.38
N LEU A 580 -19.74 27.58 4.44
CA LEU A 580 -21.10 28.16 4.38
C LEU A 580 -21.12 29.65 4.01
N GLY A 581 -19.96 30.27 3.72
CA GLY A 581 -19.85 31.69 3.37
C GLY A 581 -20.04 32.65 4.55
N ARG A 582 -20.01 32.16 5.79
CA ARG A 582 -20.20 32.96 7.03
C ARG A 582 -18.86 33.43 7.57
N ALA A 583 -18.16 34.25 6.78
CA ALA A 583 -16.77 34.62 7.01
C ALA A 583 -16.49 35.24 8.39
N GLU A 584 -17.34 36.14 8.89
CA GLU A 584 -17.15 36.76 10.21
C GLU A 584 -17.26 35.76 11.36
N GLU A 585 -18.26 34.88 11.34
CA GLU A 585 -18.39 33.83 12.38
C GLU A 585 -17.26 32.80 12.29
N ALA A 586 -16.82 32.47 11.08
CA ALA A 586 -15.65 31.62 10.87
C ALA A 586 -14.39 32.27 11.48
N TYR A 587 -14.20 33.56 11.25
CA TYR A 587 -13.09 34.34 11.78
C TYR A 587 -13.08 34.37 13.31
N ASP A 588 -14.25 34.55 13.95
CA ASP A 588 -14.39 34.48 15.41
C ASP A 588 -14.04 33.09 15.95
N ALA A 589 -14.57 32.02 15.33
CA ALA A 589 -14.28 30.65 15.71
C ALA A 589 -12.78 30.33 15.57
N TYR A 590 -12.15 30.76 14.47
CA TYR A 590 -10.70 30.64 14.28
C TYR A 590 -9.93 31.44 15.32
N GLY A 591 -10.32 32.68 15.58
CA GLY A 591 -9.73 33.55 16.59
C GLY A 591 -9.69 32.88 17.95
N SER A 592 -10.83 32.34 18.42
CA SER A 592 -10.92 31.59 19.67
C SER A 592 -10.13 30.28 19.63
N SER A 593 -10.14 29.56 18.51
CA SER A 593 -9.37 28.32 18.40
C SER A 593 -7.85 28.53 18.48
N SER A 594 -7.36 29.64 17.92
CA SER A 594 -5.93 29.96 17.82
C SER A 594 -5.24 30.22 19.17
N TRP A 595 -6.02 30.35 20.24
CA TRP A 595 -5.48 30.50 21.60
C TRP A 595 -4.78 29.22 22.08
N ALA A 596 -5.16 28.06 21.55
CA ALA A 596 -4.46 26.80 21.80
C ALA A 596 -3.28 26.64 20.84
N ARG A 597 -2.13 26.17 21.35
CA ARG A 597 -0.90 26.00 20.55
C ARG A 597 -1.12 25.16 19.30
N ALA A 598 -1.87 24.05 19.41
CA ALA A 598 -2.12 23.12 18.30
C ALA A 598 -2.87 23.78 17.12
N TRP A 599 -3.68 24.80 17.37
CA TRP A 599 -4.52 25.46 16.37
C TRP A 599 -4.05 26.88 16.03
N ARG A 600 -2.99 27.37 16.68
CA ARG A 600 -2.47 28.72 16.46
C ARG A 600 -2.04 28.99 15.02
N ALA A 601 -1.19 28.12 14.45
CA ALA A 601 -0.78 28.23 13.06
C ALA A 601 -1.92 27.88 12.08
N PRO A 602 -2.62 26.74 12.20
CA PRO A 602 -3.73 26.40 11.30
C PRO A 602 -4.81 27.47 11.22
N ALA A 603 -5.33 27.93 12.36
CA ALA A 603 -6.37 28.95 12.40
C ALA A 603 -5.84 30.32 11.97
N GLY A 604 -4.62 30.69 12.39
CA GLY A 604 -3.97 31.93 11.98
C GLY A 604 -3.79 32.03 10.47
N TYR A 605 -3.44 30.93 9.79
CA TYR A 605 -3.33 30.87 8.34
C TYR A 605 -4.70 31.03 7.66
N ARG A 606 -5.77 30.37 8.14
CA ARG A 606 -7.14 30.57 7.61
C ARG A 606 -7.59 32.02 7.74
N MET A 607 -7.37 32.65 8.90
CA MET A 607 -7.68 34.06 9.11
C MET A 607 -6.88 34.98 8.18
N ALA A 608 -5.59 34.69 7.95
CA ALA A 608 -4.76 35.46 7.02
C ALA A 608 -5.24 35.35 5.56
N ARG A 609 -5.77 34.19 5.15
CA ARG A 609 -6.41 34.03 3.83
C ARG A 609 -7.65 34.91 3.71
N ILE A 610 -8.54 34.88 4.72
CA ILE A 610 -9.75 35.73 4.78
C ILE A 610 -9.37 37.21 4.75
N ASP A 611 -8.37 37.63 5.53
CA ASP A 611 -7.88 39.01 5.54
C ASP A 611 -7.33 39.43 4.18
N THR A 612 -6.53 38.57 3.54
CA THR A 612 -5.97 38.83 2.21
C THR A 612 -7.08 38.93 1.15
N ALA A 613 -8.06 38.03 1.16
CA ALA A 613 -9.19 38.06 0.22
C ALA A 613 -10.03 39.34 0.36
N HIS A 614 -10.14 39.91 1.57
CA HIS A 614 -10.83 41.18 1.83
C HIS A 614 -9.95 42.42 1.71
N GLY A 615 -8.69 42.28 1.27
CA GLY A 615 -7.76 43.41 1.10
C GLY A 615 -7.16 43.98 2.41
N ARG A 616 -7.36 43.31 3.54
CA ARG A 616 -6.78 43.65 4.86
C ARG A 616 -5.33 43.16 4.96
N ASN A 617 -4.48 43.71 4.09
CA ASN A 617 -3.12 43.20 3.87
C ASN A 617 -2.20 43.38 5.10
N GLU A 618 -2.35 44.45 5.88
CA GLU A 618 -1.53 44.67 7.08
C GLU A 618 -1.88 43.68 8.20
N GLU A 619 -3.18 43.41 8.41
CA GLU A 619 -3.67 42.39 9.33
C GLU A 619 -3.21 40.99 8.90
N ALA A 620 -3.34 40.67 7.60
CA ALA A 620 -2.85 39.42 7.05
C ALA A 620 -1.33 39.25 7.29
N LEU A 621 -0.54 40.30 7.06
CA LEU A 621 0.92 40.26 7.29
C LEU A 621 1.25 39.99 8.76
N ALA A 622 0.57 40.67 9.70
CA ALA A 622 0.77 40.46 11.13
C ALA A 622 0.42 39.02 11.55
N ARG A 623 -0.68 38.45 11.01
CA ARG A 623 -1.05 37.06 11.26
C ARG A 623 -0.04 36.08 10.70
N LEU A 624 0.42 36.28 9.47
CA LEU A 624 1.42 35.40 8.85
C LEU A 624 2.76 35.43 9.59
N GLN A 625 3.15 36.58 10.15
CA GLN A 625 4.31 36.66 11.03
C GLN A 625 4.13 35.82 12.29
N ASP A 626 2.93 35.79 12.89
CA ASP A 626 2.64 34.94 14.05
C ASP A 626 2.63 33.45 13.69
N VAL A 627 2.00 33.08 12.57
CA VAL A 627 1.99 31.72 12.04
C VAL A 627 3.42 31.21 11.84
N LEU A 628 4.27 31.99 11.17
CA LEU A 628 5.66 31.62 10.88
C LEU A 628 6.58 31.67 12.11
N ARG A 629 6.13 32.26 13.22
CA ARG A 629 6.84 32.17 14.50
C ARG A 629 6.58 30.85 15.21
N THR A 630 5.41 30.24 14.99
CA THR A 630 5.09 28.92 15.53
C THR A 630 5.47 27.79 14.59
N GLU A 631 5.27 27.96 13.29
CA GLU A 631 5.54 26.99 12.23
C GLU A 631 6.38 27.66 11.11
N PRO A 632 7.71 27.79 11.29
CA PRO A 632 8.58 28.55 10.37
C PRO A 632 8.64 27.98 8.94
N GLU A 633 8.37 26.68 8.80
CA GLU A 633 8.38 25.94 7.54
C GLU A 633 6.99 25.78 6.91
N HIS A 634 5.98 26.52 7.37
CA HIS A 634 4.64 26.48 6.77
C HIS A 634 4.65 27.10 5.36
N LEU A 635 4.83 26.27 4.33
CA LEU A 635 5.09 26.69 2.95
C LEU A 635 4.00 27.62 2.38
N GLN A 636 2.72 27.26 2.54
CA GLN A 636 1.61 28.10 2.09
C GLN A 636 1.55 29.47 2.79
N ALA A 637 1.91 29.56 4.08
CA ALA A 637 1.96 30.82 4.80
C ALA A 637 3.13 31.69 4.33
N ARG A 638 4.27 31.08 3.98
CA ARG A 638 5.42 31.80 3.38
C ARG A 638 5.06 32.36 2.01
N ALA A 639 4.45 31.54 1.13
CA ALA A 639 3.99 31.96 -0.19
C ALA A 639 2.93 33.07 -0.11
N LEU A 640 1.92 32.93 0.76
CA LEU A 640 0.93 33.97 0.97
C LEU A 640 1.56 35.27 1.50
N ARG A 641 2.57 35.17 2.36
CA ARG A 641 3.29 36.35 2.85
C ARG A 641 4.05 37.08 1.73
N VAL A 642 4.60 36.36 0.75
CA VAL A 642 5.20 36.96 -0.45
C VAL A 642 4.16 37.79 -1.21
N ILE A 643 2.95 37.24 -1.43
CA ILE A 643 1.84 37.95 -2.09
C ILE A 643 1.46 39.22 -1.32
N VAL A 644 1.24 39.10 -0.01
CA VAL A 644 0.86 40.23 0.85
C VAL A 644 1.95 41.31 0.87
N LEU A 645 3.23 40.94 0.94
CA LEU A 645 4.36 41.88 0.88
C LEU A 645 4.39 42.66 -0.44
N ARG A 646 4.13 42.00 -1.58
CA ARG A 646 4.01 42.66 -2.89
C ARG A 646 2.85 43.65 -2.92
N ARG A 647 1.68 43.28 -2.39
CA ARG A 647 0.49 44.17 -2.33
C ARG A 647 0.72 45.46 -1.56
N ILE A 648 1.59 45.44 -0.53
CA ILE A 648 1.96 46.63 0.25
C ILE A 648 3.25 47.31 -0.22
N GLY A 649 3.79 46.92 -1.39
CA GLY A 649 4.96 47.55 -2.02
C GLY A 649 6.32 47.20 -1.38
N LYS A 650 6.42 46.05 -0.69
CA LYS A 650 7.67 45.56 -0.07
C LYS A 650 8.34 44.47 -0.91
N ASP A 651 8.57 44.74 -2.19
CA ASP A 651 9.04 43.75 -3.17
C ASP A 651 10.40 43.12 -2.82
N GLY A 652 11.32 43.90 -2.22
CA GLY A 652 12.63 43.36 -1.79
C GLY A 652 12.49 42.27 -0.72
N GLN A 653 11.62 42.47 0.27
CA GLN A 653 11.35 41.46 1.30
C GLN A 653 10.58 40.27 0.73
N ALA A 654 9.70 40.51 -0.24
CA ALA A 654 8.97 39.45 -0.93
C ALA A 654 9.92 38.54 -1.72
N ALA A 655 10.87 39.13 -2.46
CA ALA A 655 11.88 38.38 -3.21
C ALA A 655 12.80 37.57 -2.28
N GLU A 656 13.32 38.20 -1.22
CA GLU A 656 14.16 37.49 -0.23
C GLU A 656 13.43 36.30 0.40
N LEU A 657 12.16 36.48 0.79
CA LEU A 657 11.36 35.40 1.36
C LEU A 657 11.06 34.30 0.35
N ALA A 658 10.78 34.64 -0.91
CA ALA A 658 10.52 33.67 -1.97
C ALA A 658 11.77 32.82 -2.25
N GLU A 659 12.94 33.45 -2.40
CA GLU A 659 14.22 32.74 -2.58
C GLU A 659 14.57 31.86 -1.37
N ALA A 660 14.38 32.38 -0.15
CA ALA A 660 14.59 31.59 1.06
C ALA A 660 13.63 30.41 1.19
N THR A 661 12.41 30.52 0.64
CA THR A 661 11.43 29.42 0.62
C THR A 661 11.79 28.39 -0.45
N HIS A 662 12.26 28.85 -1.62
CA HIS A 662 12.74 27.97 -2.69
C HIS A 662 14.00 27.20 -2.26
N ALA A 663 14.91 27.82 -1.52
CA ALA A 663 16.08 27.13 -0.95
C ALA A 663 15.70 26.13 0.15
N LEU A 664 14.63 26.38 0.91
CA LEU A 664 14.10 25.43 1.90
C LEU A 664 13.42 24.22 1.23
N ASP A 665 12.71 24.48 0.13
CA ASP A 665 11.99 23.47 -0.63
C ASP A 665 11.95 23.85 -2.13
N PRO A 666 12.87 23.29 -2.94
CA PRO A 666 12.97 23.66 -4.35
C PRO A 666 11.79 23.19 -5.21
N LEU A 667 10.94 22.31 -4.67
CA LEU A 667 9.76 21.75 -5.33
C LEU A 667 8.46 22.28 -4.70
N ASP A 668 8.49 23.43 -3.99
CA ASP A 668 7.26 24.15 -3.64
C ASP A 668 6.72 24.93 -4.85
N TRP A 669 5.72 24.36 -5.51
CA TRP A 669 5.18 24.88 -6.77
C TRP A 669 4.55 26.27 -6.67
N TRP A 670 3.97 26.65 -5.53
CA TRP A 670 3.43 28.01 -5.37
C TRP A 670 4.56 29.04 -5.33
N THR A 671 5.63 28.78 -4.57
CA THR A 671 6.80 29.66 -4.51
C THR A 671 7.50 29.74 -5.87
N ARG A 672 7.59 28.64 -6.62
CA ARG A 672 8.17 28.65 -7.98
C ARG A 672 7.40 29.56 -8.93
N ASP A 673 6.07 29.47 -8.95
CA ASP A 673 5.25 30.40 -9.74
C ASP A 673 5.46 31.86 -9.29
N LEU A 674 5.53 32.11 -7.98
CA LEU A 674 5.79 33.45 -7.43
C LEU A 674 7.15 34.01 -7.85
N LEU A 675 8.16 33.16 -8.08
CA LEU A 675 9.48 33.54 -8.60
C LEU A 675 9.51 33.65 -10.14
N GLY A 676 8.41 33.31 -10.83
CA GLY A 676 8.35 33.27 -12.29
C GLY A 676 9.10 32.08 -12.90
N LEU A 677 9.35 31.03 -12.10
CA LEU A 677 9.94 29.78 -12.57
C LEU A 677 8.86 28.90 -13.23
N PRO A 678 9.21 28.09 -14.24
CA PRO A 678 8.25 27.18 -14.87
C PRO A 678 7.66 26.17 -13.89
N LEU A 679 6.35 25.91 -14.03
CA LEU A 679 5.65 24.83 -13.35
C LEU A 679 5.77 23.54 -14.18
N GLY A 680 6.71 22.68 -13.78
CA GLY A 680 7.00 21.40 -14.44
C GLY A 680 6.15 20.23 -13.95
N THR A 681 5.25 20.46 -12.99
CA THR A 681 4.43 19.44 -12.33
C THR A 681 3.16 19.09 -13.11
N ASP A 682 2.34 18.21 -12.58
CA ASP A 682 1.12 17.75 -13.22
C ASP A 682 -0.07 18.72 -13.11
N ALA A 683 -1.11 18.48 -13.92
CA ALA A 683 -2.29 19.33 -13.98
C ALA A 683 -3.08 19.40 -12.67
N GLN A 684 -3.15 18.32 -11.89
CA GLN A 684 -3.82 18.32 -10.58
C GLN A 684 -3.04 19.14 -9.57
N THR A 685 -1.71 19.09 -9.62
CA THR A 685 -0.84 19.91 -8.77
C THR A 685 -0.91 21.39 -9.17
N CYS A 686 -0.94 21.71 -10.46
CA CYS A 686 -1.22 23.08 -10.91
C CYS A 686 -2.60 23.56 -10.46
N LEU A 687 -3.62 22.69 -10.48
CA LEU A 687 -4.95 23.01 -9.96
C LEU A 687 -4.90 23.34 -8.46
N ASP A 688 -4.13 22.60 -7.65
CA ASP A 688 -3.94 22.94 -6.23
C ASP A 688 -3.40 24.39 -6.08
N ILE A 689 -2.41 24.78 -6.89
CA ILE A 689 -1.85 26.14 -6.87
C ILE A 689 -2.87 27.19 -7.34
N ALA A 690 -3.68 26.89 -8.36
CA ALA A 690 -4.74 27.78 -8.80
C ALA A 690 -5.77 28.02 -7.68
N LEU A 691 -6.13 26.98 -6.93
CA LEU A 691 -7.04 27.08 -5.77
C LEU A 691 -6.45 27.92 -4.63
N GLU A 692 -5.13 27.88 -4.43
CA GLU A 692 -4.46 28.79 -3.50
C GLU A 692 -4.66 30.25 -3.88
N TYR A 693 -4.43 30.59 -5.15
CA TYR A 693 -4.64 31.94 -5.67
C TYR A 693 -6.10 32.38 -5.61
N ILE A 694 -7.04 31.49 -5.97
CA ILE A 694 -8.49 31.75 -5.88
C ILE A 694 -8.85 32.10 -4.43
N GLY A 695 -8.43 31.28 -3.46
CA GLY A 695 -8.78 31.45 -2.06
C GLY A 695 -8.23 32.71 -1.38
N VAL A 696 -7.26 33.41 -2.00
CA VAL A 696 -6.70 34.68 -1.49
C VAL A 696 -7.01 35.87 -2.42
N GLY A 697 -7.81 35.61 -3.45
CA GLY A 697 -8.37 36.60 -4.35
C GLY A 697 -7.50 37.06 -5.52
N GLU A 698 -6.41 36.35 -5.80
CA GLU A 698 -5.47 36.60 -6.91
C GLU A 698 -5.96 35.96 -8.23
N ARG A 699 -7.10 36.45 -8.73
CA ARG A 699 -7.84 35.84 -9.86
C ARG A 699 -7.05 35.77 -11.17
N ASP A 700 -6.31 36.82 -11.52
CA ASP A 700 -5.49 36.81 -12.72
C ASP A 700 -4.34 35.79 -12.62
N ALA A 701 -3.76 35.60 -11.43
CA ALA A 701 -2.75 34.56 -11.21
C ALA A 701 -3.37 33.17 -11.33
N ALA A 702 -4.55 32.96 -10.74
CA ALA A 702 -5.28 31.71 -10.88
C ALA A 702 -5.56 31.35 -12.35
N LEU A 703 -6.02 32.29 -13.18
CA LEU A 703 -6.26 32.04 -14.61
C LEU A 703 -4.97 31.65 -15.35
N ARG A 704 -3.84 32.30 -15.06
CA ARG A 704 -2.54 31.92 -15.65
C ARG A 704 -2.13 30.51 -15.25
N VAL A 705 -2.25 30.14 -13.98
CA VAL A 705 -1.91 28.79 -13.51
C VAL A 705 -2.86 27.75 -14.11
N LEU A 706 -4.14 28.07 -14.30
CA LEU A 706 -5.10 27.19 -15.00
C LEU A 706 -4.74 27.01 -16.48
N ASP A 707 -4.17 28.01 -17.15
CA ASP A 707 -3.64 27.84 -18.51
C ASP A 707 -2.47 26.86 -18.54
N VAL A 708 -1.55 26.97 -17.58
CA VAL A 708 -0.46 25.99 -17.44
C VAL A 708 -1.02 24.61 -17.15
N ALA A 709 -1.98 24.47 -16.22
CA ALA A 709 -2.60 23.20 -15.90
C ALA A 709 -3.20 22.51 -17.13
N ARG A 710 -3.83 23.27 -18.04
CA ARG A 710 -4.36 22.73 -19.30
C ARG A 710 -3.28 22.22 -20.24
N GLU A 711 -2.14 22.90 -20.31
CA GLU A 711 -0.99 22.43 -21.09
C GLU A 711 -0.44 21.13 -20.51
N ARG A 712 -0.36 21.02 -19.18
CA ARG A 712 0.09 19.80 -18.49
C ARG A 712 -0.90 18.65 -18.64
N GLU A 713 -2.20 18.92 -18.70
CA GLU A 713 -3.24 17.92 -18.96
C GLU A 713 -3.05 17.24 -20.33
N GLY A 714 -2.52 17.97 -21.33
CA GLY A 714 -2.22 17.44 -22.65
C GLY A 714 -1.05 16.44 -22.71
N VAL A 715 -0.24 16.33 -21.65
CA VAL A 715 0.93 15.42 -21.54
C VAL A 715 0.86 14.53 -20.28
N ARG A 716 -0.36 14.21 -19.86
CA ARG A 716 -0.66 13.39 -18.67
C ARG A 716 -0.02 12.00 -18.73
N ALA A 717 0.56 11.55 -17.62
CA ALA A 717 1.09 10.19 -17.51
C ALA A 717 -0.03 9.13 -17.47
N ILE A 718 0.26 7.91 -17.90
CA ILE A 718 -0.69 6.79 -17.77
C ILE A 718 -0.99 6.52 -16.28
N GLY A 719 -2.25 6.27 -15.94
CA GLY A 719 -2.67 6.05 -14.54
C GLY A 719 -2.86 7.33 -13.72
N GLN A 720 -2.56 8.50 -14.25
CA GLN A 720 -2.76 9.78 -13.56
C GLN A 720 -4.21 10.28 -13.71
N THR A 721 -4.78 10.81 -12.62
CA THR A 721 -6.13 11.39 -12.61
C THR A 721 -6.22 12.63 -13.51
N ALA A 722 -7.21 12.65 -14.41
CA ALA A 722 -7.46 13.76 -15.33
C ALA A 722 -8.05 14.97 -14.61
N ALA A 723 -7.67 16.18 -15.01
CA ALA A 723 -8.22 17.42 -14.48
C ALA A 723 -9.09 18.19 -15.50
N GLY A 724 -9.06 17.83 -16.79
CA GLY A 724 -9.57 18.63 -17.91
C GLY A 724 -10.87 19.41 -17.65
N PRO A 725 -12.03 18.74 -17.48
CA PRO A 725 -13.29 19.42 -17.20
C PRO A 725 -13.27 20.31 -15.94
N LEU A 726 -12.62 19.86 -14.86
CA LEU A 726 -12.52 20.64 -13.62
C LEU A 726 -11.79 21.96 -13.84
N LEU A 727 -10.70 21.96 -14.60
CA LEU A 727 -9.93 23.18 -14.91
C LEU A 727 -10.83 24.26 -15.56
N GLU A 728 -11.72 23.85 -16.47
CA GLU A 728 -12.62 24.76 -17.17
C GLU A 728 -13.79 25.23 -16.28
N TYR A 729 -14.32 24.38 -15.39
CA TYR A 729 -15.31 24.81 -14.40
C TYR A 729 -14.74 25.86 -13.42
N TYR A 730 -13.54 25.62 -12.91
CA TYR A 730 -12.85 26.61 -12.06
C TYR A 730 -12.55 27.91 -12.83
N ARG A 731 -12.08 27.80 -14.08
CA ARG A 731 -11.89 28.97 -14.95
C ARG A 731 -13.19 29.75 -15.14
N ALA A 732 -14.31 29.07 -15.36
CA ALA A 732 -15.61 29.71 -15.53
C ALA A 732 -16.01 30.50 -14.27
N GLU A 733 -15.83 29.93 -13.08
CA GLU A 733 -16.12 30.61 -11.81
C GLU A 733 -15.27 31.88 -11.65
N VAL A 734 -13.96 31.78 -11.84
CA VAL A 734 -13.04 32.93 -11.77
C VAL A 734 -13.38 34.02 -12.79
N LEU A 735 -13.75 33.63 -14.01
CA LEU A 735 -14.15 34.58 -15.06
C LEU A 735 -15.46 35.30 -14.72
N ARG A 736 -16.44 34.62 -14.10
CA ARG A 736 -17.68 35.27 -13.62
C ARG A 736 -17.38 36.30 -12.54
N GLU A 737 -16.50 35.97 -11.58
CA GLU A 737 -16.08 36.91 -10.53
C GLU A 737 -15.39 38.16 -11.10
N LEU A 738 -14.67 38.03 -12.21
CA LEU A 738 -14.06 39.14 -12.94
C LEU A 738 -15.04 39.89 -13.87
N GLY A 739 -16.31 39.51 -13.93
CA GLY A 739 -17.32 40.09 -14.83
C GLY A 739 -17.13 39.74 -16.32
N ARG A 740 -16.40 38.65 -16.62
CA ARG A 740 -16.09 38.17 -17.99
C ARG A 740 -17.07 37.07 -18.42
N ASP A 741 -18.37 37.36 -18.36
CA ASP A 741 -19.46 36.37 -18.52
C ASP A 741 -19.47 35.61 -19.84
N ARG A 742 -19.01 36.23 -20.94
CA ARG A 742 -18.90 35.53 -22.23
C ARG A 742 -17.86 34.43 -22.17
N GLU A 743 -16.66 34.75 -21.68
CA GLU A 743 -15.56 33.79 -21.59
C GLU A 743 -15.86 32.71 -20.54
N ALA A 744 -16.60 33.06 -19.49
CA ALA A 744 -17.08 32.08 -18.52
C ALA A 744 -18.02 31.05 -19.15
N ARG A 745 -18.95 31.48 -20.03
CA ARG A 745 -19.82 30.57 -20.78
C ARG A 745 -19.02 29.69 -21.74
N GLU A 746 -18.07 30.27 -22.47
CA GLU A 746 -17.17 29.50 -23.33
C GLU A 746 -16.34 28.47 -22.55
N ALA A 747 -15.96 28.76 -21.31
CA ALA A 747 -15.30 27.79 -20.43
C ALA A 747 -16.22 26.64 -20.02
N VAL A 748 -17.48 26.92 -19.66
CA VAL A 748 -18.47 25.87 -19.38
C VAL A 748 -18.71 24.99 -20.60
N GLU A 749 -18.89 25.58 -21.79
CA GLU A 749 -19.07 24.84 -23.05
C GLU A 749 -17.86 23.94 -23.36
N ARG A 750 -16.64 24.41 -23.05
CA ARG A 750 -15.43 23.56 -23.13
C ARG A 750 -15.46 22.43 -22.10
N ALA A 751 -15.81 22.70 -20.84
CA ALA A 751 -15.90 21.68 -19.79
C ALA A 751 -16.84 20.53 -20.21
N GLN A 752 -17.98 20.87 -20.81
CA GLN A 752 -18.99 19.93 -21.29
C GLN A 752 -18.51 19.06 -22.47
N SER A 753 -17.63 19.59 -23.33
CA SER A 753 -17.14 18.91 -24.55
C SER A 753 -15.81 18.18 -24.40
N LEU A 754 -15.06 18.42 -23.33
CA LEU A 754 -13.80 17.72 -23.06
C LEU A 754 -14.03 16.24 -22.74
N ASP A 755 -13.04 15.41 -23.10
CA ASP A 755 -12.94 14.04 -22.65
C ASP A 755 -12.78 14.03 -21.11
N ALA A 756 -13.71 13.38 -20.43
CA ALA A 756 -13.69 13.23 -18.98
C ALA A 756 -13.22 11.85 -18.53
N THR A 757 -12.68 11.03 -19.44
CA THR A 757 -12.05 9.76 -19.09
C THR A 757 -11.01 10.02 -18.01
N TRP A 758 -11.15 9.31 -16.88
CA TRP A 758 -10.31 9.44 -15.68
C TRP A 758 -10.42 10.76 -14.91
N CYS A 759 -11.39 11.61 -15.23
CA CYS A 759 -11.70 12.79 -14.43
C CYS A 759 -12.56 12.37 -13.24
N PHE A 760 -11.89 12.10 -12.12
CA PHE A 760 -12.48 11.64 -10.88
C PHE A 760 -12.29 12.73 -9.81
N PRO A 761 -13.27 13.62 -9.61
CA PRO A 761 -13.14 14.73 -8.66
C PRO A 761 -12.90 14.20 -7.25
N SER A 762 -11.98 14.79 -6.49
CA SER A 762 -11.59 14.25 -5.18
C SER A 762 -11.60 15.29 -4.07
N ARG A 763 -11.39 16.57 -4.41
CA ARG A 763 -11.40 17.67 -3.45
C ARG A 763 -12.82 18.02 -3.08
N LEU A 764 -13.00 18.51 -1.86
CA LEU A 764 -14.26 19.11 -1.45
C LEU A 764 -14.59 20.34 -2.32
N ASP A 765 -13.58 21.14 -2.68
CA ASP A 765 -13.75 22.26 -3.59
C ASP A 765 -14.24 21.83 -4.99
N ASP A 766 -13.85 20.63 -5.47
CA ASP A 766 -14.30 20.13 -6.77
C ASP A 766 -15.83 19.91 -6.71
N ALA A 767 -16.31 19.26 -5.66
CA ALA A 767 -17.74 18.99 -5.45
C ALA A 767 -18.57 20.26 -5.37
N LEU A 768 -18.12 21.27 -4.61
CA LEU A 768 -18.83 22.55 -4.48
C LEU A 768 -18.87 23.31 -5.82
N THR A 769 -17.80 23.24 -6.59
CA THR A 769 -17.73 23.88 -7.92
C THR A 769 -18.69 23.19 -8.89
N LEU A 770 -18.73 21.87 -8.89
CA LEU A 770 -19.63 21.07 -9.73
C LEU A 770 -21.10 21.25 -9.31
N GLU A 771 -21.40 21.34 -8.01
CA GLU A 771 -22.74 21.64 -7.49
C GLU A 771 -23.23 23.01 -7.97
N ARG A 772 -22.38 24.04 -7.89
CA ARG A 772 -22.69 25.38 -8.43
C ARG A 772 -22.88 25.35 -9.94
N ALA A 773 -22.04 24.64 -10.67
CA ALA A 773 -22.15 24.51 -12.13
C ALA A 773 -23.48 23.86 -12.52
N ALA A 774 -23.80 22.70 -11.93
CA ALA A 774 -25.05 21.97 -12.16
C ALA A 774 -26.29 22.77 -11.76
N ALA A 775 -26.24 23.56 -10.68
CA ALA A 775 -27.33 24.43 -10.27
C ALA A 775 -27.51 25.66 -11.18
N SER A 776 -26.46 26.09 -11.89
CA SER A 776 -26.51 27.24 -12.79
C SER A 776 -26.99 26.91 -14.20
N ASP A 777 -26.90 25.65 -14.61
CA ASP A 777 -27.32 25.14 -15.91
C ASP A 777 -27.93 23.74 -15.76
N ASP A 778 -29.25 23.65 -15.94
CA ASP A 778 -29.99 22.38 -15.84
C ASP A 778 -29.66 21.37 -16.96
N THR A 779 -28.93 21.80 -17.98
CA THR A 779 -28.53 20.98 -19.13
C THR A 779 -27.07 20.52 -19.08
N ASP A 780 -26.33 20.84 -18.01
CA ASP A 780 -24.95 20.39 -17.85
C ASP A 780 -24.90 18.94 -17.33
N ALA A 781 -24.87 17.98 -18.26
CA ALA A 781 -24.74 16.55 -17.95
C ALA A 781 -23.37 16.23 -17.31
N ARG A 782 -22.30 16.90 -17.77
CA ARG A 782 -20.93 16.65 -17.34
C ARG A 782 -20.74 17.01 -15.87
N ALA A 783 -21.19 18.18 -15.44
CA ALA A 783 -21.11 18.62 -14.05
C ALA A 783 -21.84 17.64 -13.12
N ARG A 784 -23.04 17.20 -13.53
CA ARG A 784 -23.86 16.23 -12.79
C ARG A 784 -23.20 14.86 -12.69
N ALA A 785 -22.64 14.35 -13.79
CA ALA A 785 -21.94 13.06 -13.81
C ALA A 785 -20.73 13.06 -12.86
N LEU A 786 -19.89 14.09 -12.98
CA LEU A 786 -18.71 14.26 -12.13
C LEU A 786 -19.07 14.46 -10.65
N LEU A 787 -20.13 15.22 -10.36
CA LEU A 787 -20.65 15.39 -9.00
C LEU A 787 -21.14 14.04 -8.45
N GLY A 788 -21.86 13.25 -9.25
CA GLY A 788 -22.30 11.90 -8.88
C GLY A 788 -21.14 10.98 -8.53
N HIS A 789 -20.03 11.02 -9.30
CA HIS A 789 -18.83 10.25 -9.00
C HIS A 789 -18.26 10.57 -7.62
N TRP A 790 -18.15 11.86 -7.30
CA TRP A 790 -17.66 12.33 -6.00
C TRP A 790 -18.62 11.97 -4.86
N LEU A 791 -19.93 12.15 -5.06
CA LEU A 791 -20.96 11.86 -4.05
C LEU A 791 -20.95 10.38 -3.65
N TYR A 792 -20.86 9.48 -4.62
CA TYR A 792 -20.80 8.05 -4.34
C TYR A 792 -19.51 7.67 -3.60
N ALA A 793 -18.35 8.17 -4.06
CA ALA A 793 -17.06 7.94 -3.41
C ALA A 793 -16.99 8.44 -1.95
N ASN A 794 -17.84 9.42 -1.59
CA ASN A 794 -17.92 9.99 -0.25
C ASN A 794 -19.19 9.53 0.50
N GLY A 795 -19.79 8.39 0.13
CA GLY A 795 -20.86 7.77 0.91
C GLY A 795 -22.18 8.55 0.91
N ARG A 796 -22.49 9.24 -0.20
CA ARG A 796 -23.79 9.86 -0.50
C ARG A 796 -24.46 9.21 -1.72
N PRO A 797 -24.77 7.90 -1.66
CA PRO A 797 -25.25 7.15 -2.82
C PRO A 797 -26.62 7.61 -3.34
N ASP A 798 -27.53 8.07 -2.48
CA ASP A 798 -28.84 8.59 -2.91
C ASP A 798 -28.70 9.87 -3.76
N ASP A 799 -27.84 10.78 -3.32
CA ASP A 799 -27.54 12.01 -4.05
C ASP A 799 -26.78 11.70 -5.34
N ALA A 800 -25.88 10.72 -5.32
CA ALA A 800 -25.17 10.25 -6.52
C ALA A 800 -26.14 9.70 -7.57
N CYS A 801 -27.07 8.83 -7.18
CA CYS A 801 -28.13 8.32 -8.06
C CYS A 801 -28.98 9.46 -8.63
N THR A 802 -29.30 10.47 -7.84
CA THR A 802 -30.05 11.64 -8.31
C THR A 802 -29.26 12.41 -9.39
N ALA A 803 -27.98 12.70 -9.12
CA ALA A 803 -27.11 13.40 -10.06
C ALA A 803 -26.89 12.59 -11.36
N TRP A 804 -26.64 11.29 -11.25
CA TRP A 804 -26.43 10.41 -12.39
C TRP A 804 -27.69 10.21 -13.23
N ASN A 805 -28.87 10.05 -12.63
CA ASN A 805 -30.12 9.97 -13.39
C ASN A 805 -30.38 11.27 -14.16
N ALA A 806 -30.10 12.43 -13.55
CA ALA A 806 -30.19 13.72 -14.23
C ALA A 806 -29.18 13.84 -15.37
N ALA A 807 -27.94 13.39 -15.17
CA ALA A 807 -26.92 13.35 -16.22
C ALA A 807 -27.35 12.45 -17.39
N ALA A 808 -27.76 11.21 -17.10
CA ALA A 808 -28.19 10.22 -18.10
C ALA A 808 -29.43 10.65 -18.89
N ALA A 809 -30.31 11.46 -18.30
CA ALA A 809 -31.47 12.02 -19.00
C ALA A 809 -31.08 13.07 -20.05
N ILE A 810 -29.93 13.72 -19.89
CA ILE A 810 -29.41 14.76 -20.79
C ILE A 810 -28.44 14.14 -21.81
N ASP A 811 -27.51 13.32 -21.33
CA ASP A 811 -26.53 12.58 -22.13
C ASP A 811 -26.71 11.07 -21.89
N PRO A 812 -27.52 10.39 -22.72
CA PRO A 812 -27.75 8.96 -22.59
C PRO A 812 -26.58 8.11 -23.11
N ASP A 813 -25.55 8.72 -23.70
CA ASP A 813 -24.42 8.03 -24.33
C ASP A 813 -23.17 7.97 -23.42
N ASP A 814 -23.30 8.26 -22.12
CA ASP A 814 -22.21 8.10 -21.13
C ASP A 814 -22.28 6.69 -20.47
N PRO A 815 -21.41 5.74 -20.87
CA PRO A 815 -21.43 4.40 -20.30
C PRO A 815 -20.94 4.36 -18.85
N VAL A 816 -20.17 5.36 -18.39
CA VAL A 816 -19.67 5.43 -17.01
C VAL A 816 -20.82 5.73 -16.06
N VAL A 817 -21.70 6.67 -16.44
CA VAL A 817 -22.91 7.00 -15.67
C VAL A 817 -23.84 5.79 -15.57
N TRP A 818 -24.13 5.11 -16.68
CA TRP A 818 -24.98 3.93 -16.68
C TRP A 818 -24.42 2.78 -15.86
N ARG A 819 -23.12 2.49 -15.99
CA ARG A 819 -22.44 1.48 -15.16
C ARG A 819 -22.57 1.82 -13.68
N ASN A 820 -22.34 3.08 -13.30
CA ASN A 820 -22.40 3.50 -11.90
C ASN A 820 -23.83 3.46 -11.33
N LEU A 821 -24.84 3.82 -12.13
CA LEU A 821 -26.24 3.62 -11.78
C LEU A 821 -26.56 2.14 -11.56
N GLY A 822 -26.06 1.24 -12.42
CA GLY A 822 -26.25 -0.20 -12.27
C GLY A 822 -25.63 -0.75 -10.99
N LEU A 823 -24.41 -0.30 -10.68
CA LEU A 823 -23.72 -0.64 -9.42
C LEU A 823 -24.51 -0.16 -8.19
N ALA A 824 -24.94 1.10 -8.18
CA ALA A 824 -25.69 1.68 -7.07
C ALA A 824 -27.07 1.05 -6.90
N ALA A 825 -27.76 0.72 -8.00
CA ALA A 825 -29.04 0.04 -7.97
C ALA A 825 -28.94 -1.32 -7.25
N PHE A 826 -27.90 -2.10 -7.53
CA PHE A 826 -27.69 -3.38 -6.85
C PHE A 826 -27.22 -3.22 -5.39
N ASN A 827 -26.12 -2.48 -5.17
CA ASN A 827 -25.45 -2.45 -3.87
C ASN A 827 -26.15 -1.58 -2.82
N HIS A 828 -26.87 -0.54 -3.25
CA HIS A 828 -27.47 0.45 -2.34
C HIS A 828 -29.00 0.42 -2.37
N LEU A 829 -29.62 0.35 -3.55
CA LEU A 829 -31.08 0.35 -3.67
C LEU A 829 -31.70 -1.05 -3.51
N GLY A 830 -30.92 -2.11 -3.73
CA GLY A 830 -31.41 -3.49 -3.74
C GLY A 830 -32.33 -3.80 -4.93
N ASP A 831 -32.23 -3.03 -6.01
CA ASP A 831 -33.06 -3.17 -7.22
C ASP A 831 -32.27 -3.87 -8.35
N ALA A 832 -32.46 -5.18 -8.45
CA ALA A 832 -31.80 -6.02 -9.44
C ALA A 832 -32.25 -5.73 -10.89
N ASP A 833 -33.51 -5.37 -11.09
CA ASP A 833 -34.07 -5.11 -12.42
C ASP A 833 -33.50 -3.81 -12.98
N GLN A 834 -33.46 -2.76 -12.15
CA GLN A 834 -32.82 -1.50 -12.51
C GLN A 834 -31.31 -1.69 -12.73
N ALA A 835 -30.64 -2.51 -11.92
CA ALA A 835 -29.23 -2.82 -12.12
C ALA A 835 -28.98 -3.45 -13.50
N CYS A 836 -29.76 -4.47 -13.88
CA CYS A 836 -29.67 -5.10 -15.19
C CYS A 836 -29.91 -4.11 -16.33
N ALA A 837 -30.99 -3.31 -16.25
CA ALA A 837 -31.34 -2.34 -17.28
C ALA A 837 -30.24 -1.28 -17.49
N ALA A 838 -29.62 -0.81 -16.41
CA ALA A 838 -28.53 0.16 -16.48
C ALA A 838 -27.28 -0.45 -17.12
N TYR A 839 -26.88 -1.68 -16.76
CA TYR A 839 -25.76 -2.36 -17.41
C TYR A 839 -26.05 -2.69 -18.88
N ASP A 840 -27.27 -3.12 -19.21
CA ASP A 840 -27.68 -3.39 -20.60
C ASP A 840 -27.61 -2.11 -21.44
N THR A 841 -27.92 -0.95 -20.85
CA THR A 841 -27.76 0.37 -21.49
C THR A 841 -26.28 0.74 -21.63
N ALA A 842 -25.47 0.56 -20.59
CA ALA A 842 -24.02 0.79 -20.66
C ALA A 842 -23.36 -0.03 -21.77
N LEU A 843 -23.76 -1.31 -21.92
CA LEU A 843 -23.31 -2.20 -22.99
C LEU A 843 -23.85 -1.80 -24.37
N ALA A 844 -25.05 -1.23 -24.47
CA ALA A 844 -25.56 -0.72 -25.74
C ALA A 844 -24.74 0.46 -26.26
N VAL A 845 -24.22 1.30 -25.34
CA VAL A 845 -23.38 2.46 -25.63
C VAL A 845 -21.91 2.06 -25.85
N ALA A 846 -21.38 1.14 -25.05
CA ALA A 846 -19.98 0.70 -25.07
C ALA A 846 -19.89 -0.84 -25.17
N GLY A 847 -20.40 -1.39 -26.28
CA GLY A 847 -20.49 -2.84 -26.49
C GLY A 847 -19.17 -3.56 -26.73
N ASP A 848 -18.08 -2.81 -26.90
CA ASP A 848 -16.70 -3.31 -27.02
C ASP A 848 -15.93 -3.32 -25.70
N ASP A 849 -16.58 -2.99 -24.57
CA ASP A 849 -15.93 -2.94 -23.27
C ASP A 849 -15.98 -4.29 -22.54
N ALA A 850 -14.81 -4.96 -22.46
CA ALA A 850 -14.67 -6.25 -21.81
C ALA A 850 -15.00 -6.24 -20.31
N ARG A 851 -14.82 -5.10 -19.63
CA ARG A 851 -15.14 -4.98 -18.20
C ARG A 851 -16.64 -4.92 -18.00
N LEU A 852 -17.40 -4.19 -18.83
CA LEU A 852 -18.86 -4.21 -18.73
C LEU A 852 -19.43 -5.61 -18.98
N ILE A 853 -18.85 -6.37 -19.90
CA ILE A 853 -19.25 -7.76 -20.14
C ILE A 853 -19.00 -8.61 -18.88
N PHE A 854 -17.83 -8.49 -18.28
CA PHE A 854 -17.51 -9.22 -17.06
C PHE A 854 -18.40 -8.82 -15.87
N GLU A 855 -18.56 -7.52 -15.60
CA GLU A 855 -19.38 -7.02 -14.49
C GLU A 855 -20.86 -7.43 -14.67
N ARG A 856 -21.39 -7.42 -15.90
CA ARG A 856 -22.75 -7.90 -16.17
C ARG A 856 -22.89 -9.42 -16.04
N ASP A 857 -21.85 -10.20 -16.33
CA ASP A 857 -21.82 -11.65 -16.06
C ASP A 857 -21.85 -11.92 -14.55
N GLN A 858 -21.04 -11.19 -13.78
CA GLN A 858 -21.03 -11.27 -12.32
C GLN A 858 -22.41 -10.95 -11.73
N LEU A 859 -23.07 -9.89 -12.21
CA LEU A 859 -24.44 -9.58 -11.81
C LEU A 859 -25.40 -10.73 -12.15
N SER A 860 -25.29 -11.31 -13.35
CA SER A 860 -26.10 -12.47 -13.76
C SER A 860 -25.89 -13.67 -12.84
N ALA A 861 -24.65 -13.91 -12.40
CA ALA A 861 -24.33 -14.93 -11.42
C ALA A 861 -25.01 -14.68 -10.07
N ARG A 862 -24.97 -13.43 -9.58
CA ARG A 862 -25.63 -13.02 -8.33
C ARG A 862 -27.15 -13.17 -8.38
N LEU A 863 -27.74 -13.05 -9.57
CA LEU A 863 -29.18 -13.21 -9.79
C LEU A 863 -29.60 -14.66 -10.11
N GLY A 864 -28.67 -15.61 -10.10
CA GLY A 864 -28.96 -17.03 -10.36
C GLY A 864 -29.37 -17.32 -11.81
N VAL A 865 -28.92 -16.52 -12.78
CA VAL A 865 -29.16 -16.78 -14.21
C VAL A 865 -28.51 -18.12 -14.59
N PRO A 866 -29.22 -19.11 -15.17
CA PRO A 866 -28.67 -20.45 -15.37
C PRO A 866 -27.31 -20.48 -16.10
N PRO A 867 -26.35 -21.35 -15.69
CA PRO A 867 -25.00 -21.42 -16.27
C PRO A 867 -24.96 -21.53 -17.80
N ALA A 868 -25.91 -22.25 -18.41
CA ALA A 868 -25.98 -22.38 -19.85
C ALA A 868 -26.23 -21.03 -20.56
N GLN A 869 -27.08 -20.17 -19.98
CA GLN A 869 -27.38 -18.86 -20.57
C GLN A 869 -26.19 -17.91 -20.44
N ARG A 870 -25.49 -17.94 -19.29
CA ARG A 870 -24.23 -17.20 -19.10
C ARG A 870 -23.16 -17.65 -20.08
N LEU A 871 -22.98 -18.97 -20.24
CA LEU A 871 -22.02 -19.55 -21.19
C LEU A 871 -22.30 -19.07 -22.63
N ASP A 872 -23.55 -19.16 -23.08
CA ASP A 872 -23.95 -18.71 -24.42
C ASP A 872 -23.72 -17.21 -24.63
N TRP A 873 -23.82 -16.41 -23.57
CA TRP A 873 -23.55 -14.97 -23.65
C TRP A 873 -22.06 -14.64 -23.69
N LEU A 874 -21.24 -15.26 -22.82
CA LEU A 874 -19.80 -15.06 -22.84
C LEU A 874 -19.16 -15.57 -24.14
N LEU A 875 -19.63 -16.69 -24.68
CA LEU A 875 -19.14 -17.20 -25.97
C LEU A 875 -19.46 -16.28 -27.15
N ARG A 876 -20.60 -15.57 -27.12
CA ARG A 876 -20.91 -14.54 -28.12
C ARG A 876 -19.96 -13.35 -28.05
N ASN A 877 -19.35 -13.11 -26.90
CA ASN A 877 -18.40 -12.03 -26.64
C ASN A 877 -16.97 -12.53 -26.42
N ARG A 878 -16.64 -13.74 -26.90
CA ARG A 878 -15.41 -14.47 -26.55
C ARG A 878 -14.13 -13.66 -26.75
N ALA A 879 -14.03 -12.91 -27.85
CA ALA A 879 -12.85 -12.10 -28.15
C ALA A 879 -12.57 -11.03 -27.08
N LEU A 880 -13.61 -10.46 -26.46
CA LEU A 880 -13.48 -9.47 -25.38
C LEU A 880 -13.22 -10.15 -24.03
N VAL A 881 -13.92 -11.26 -23.76
CA VAL A 881 -13.71 -12.09 -22.55
C VAL A 881 -12.25 -12.54 -22.44
N GLU A 882 -11.67 -13.02 -23.54
CA GLU A 882 -10.27 -13.44 -23.61
C GLU A 882 -9.26 -12.30 -23.47
N THR A 883 -9.68 -11.03 -23.37
CA THR A 883 -8.77 -9.93 -23.01
C THR A 883 -8.56 -9.80 -21.50
N ARG A 884 -9.37 -10.47 -20.67
CA ARG A 884 -9.28 -10.36 -19.21
C ARG A 884 -9.12 -11.72 -18.56
N ASP A 885 -8.27 -11.79 -17.53
CA ASP A 885 -8.02 -13.05 -16.82
C ASP A 885 -9.26 -13.48 -16.03
N ASP A 886 -9.88 -12.56 -15.30
CA ASP A 886 -11.06 -12.80 -14.47
C ASP A 886 -12.26 -13.35 -15.28
N ALA A 887 -12.57 -12.73 -16.41
CA ALA A 887 -13.63 -13.18 -17.31
C ALA A 887 -13.29 -14.51 -18.00
N THR A 888 -12.01 -14.74 -18.32
CA THR A 888 -11.53 -16.00 -18.91
C THR A 888 -11.68 -17.17 -17.92
N ILE A 889 -11.39 -16.95 -16.64
CA ILE A 889 -11.56 -17.95 -15.58
C ILE A 889 -13.04 -18.33 -15.43
N GLU A 890 -13.94 -17.35 -15.41
CA GLU A 890 -15.40 -17.61 -15.37
C GLU A 890 -15.88 -18.40 -16.59
N LEU A 891 -15.44 -18.04 -17.79
CA LEU A 891 -15.76 -18.79 -19.02
C LEU A 891 -15.26 -20.24 -18.94
N ALA A 892 -14.05 -20.47 -18.43
CA ALA A 892 -13.50 -21.81 -18.25
C ALA A 892 -14.34 -22.64 -17.26
N HIS A 893 -14.77 -22.06 -16.13
CA HIS A 893 -15.70 -22.73 -15.21
C HIS A 893 -17.00 -23.13 -15.88
N LEU A 894 -17.58 -22.25 -16.71
CA LEU A 894 -18.83 -22.52 -17.41
C LEU A 894 -18.67 -23.59 -18.50
N LEU A 895 -17.56 -23.59 -19.24
CA LEU A 895 -17.23 -24.64 -20.22
C LEU A 895 -17.10 -26.02 -19.57
N ILE A 896 -16.43 -26.12 -18.42
CA ILE A 896 -16.33 -27.38 -17.66
C ILE A 896 -17.71 -27.83 -17.16
N THR A 897 -18.54 -26.89 -16.68
CA THR A 897 -19.93 -27.18 -16.32
C THR A 897 -20.74 -27.67 -17.52
N ALA A 898 -20.46 -27.22 -18.74
CA ALA A 898 -21.11 -27.71 -19.95
C ALA A 898 -20.47 -28.98 -20.54
N ASP A 899 -19.50 -29.59 -19.86
CA ASP A 899 -18.74 -30.77 -20.32
C ASP A 899 -17.93 -30.51 -21.62
N ARG A 900 -17.54 -29.26 -21.85
CA ARG A 900 -16.72 -28.82 -22.99
C ARG A 900 -15.25 -28.72 -22.59
N LEU A 901 -14.69 -29.85 -22.14
CA LEU A 901 -13.40 -29.91 -21.46
C LEU A 901 -12.21 -29.50 -22.34
N ASP A 902 -12.19 -29.92 -23.61
CA ASP A 902 -11.09 -29.60 -24.52
C ASP A 902 -11.00 -28.08 -24.81
N GLU A 903 -12.15 -27.41 -24.95
CA GLU A 903 -12.20 -25.96 -25.14
C GLU A 903 -11.75 -25.21 -23.88
N ALA A 904 -12.12 -25.69 -22.69
CA ALA A 904 -11.64 -25.12 -21.43
C ALA A 904 -10.12 -25.29 -21.29
N ARG A 905 -9.58 -26.45 -21.71
CA ARG A 905 -8.13 -26.70 -21.69
C ARG A 905 -7.37 -25.79 -22.65
N GLU A 906 -7.86 -25.66 -23.88
CA GLU A 906 -7.27 -24.75 -24.87
C GLU A 906 -7.28 -23.30 -24.36
N LEU A 907 -8.38 -22.87 -23.74
CA LEU A 907 -8.52 -21.54 -23.17
C LEU A 907 -7.49 -21.26 -22.06
N LEU A 908 -7.32 -22.19 -21.11
CA LEU A 908 -6.39 -22.05 -19.98
C LEU A 908 -4.91 -22.15 -20.40
N LEU A 909 -4.59 -22.92 -21.44
CA LEU A 909 -3.22 -23.08 -21.93
C LEU A 909 -2.84 -22.06 -23.02
N GLY A 910 -3.82 -21.37 -23.61
CA GLY A 910 -3.63 -20.44 -24.71
C GLY A 910 -3.07 -19.07 -24.31
N ARG A 911 -2.94 -18.79 -23.01
CA ARG A 911 -2.49 -17.49 -22.48
C ARG A 911 -1.64 -17.64 -21.22
N THR A 912 -1.00 -16.55 -20.84
CA THR A 912 -0.38 -16.38 -19.52
C THR A 912 -1.31 -15.57 -18.62
N PHE A 913 -1.61 -16.08 -17.43
CA PHE A 913 -2.43 -15.39 -16.43
C PHE A 913 -1.57 -14.49 -15.53
N GLN A 914 -2.18 -13.52 -14.88
CA GLN A 914 -1.53 -12.56 -13.99
C GLN A 914 -2.27 -12.52 -12.64
N PRO A 915 -1.67 -13.10 -11.57
CA PRO A 915 -2.30 -13.08 -10.26
C PRO A 915 -2.32 -11.67 -9.65
N TRP A 916 -3.34 -11.43 -8.83
CA TRP A 916 -3.41 -10.28 -7.92
C TRP A 916 -2.85 -10.65 -6.54
N GLU A 917 -2.26 -9.69 -5.83
CA GLU A 917 -1.89 -9.95 -4.43
C GLU A 917 -3.13 -10.25 -3.57
N GLY A 918 -3.13 -11.41 -2.93
CA GLY A 918 -4.25 -11.93 -2.15
C GLY A 918 -5.34 -12.57 -3.00
N GLY A 919 -5.24 -12.51 -4.34
CA GLY A 919 -6.12 -13.07 -5.37
C GLY A 919 -5.73 -14.44 -5.89
N GLU A 920 -4.65 -15.03 -5.36
CA GLU A 920 -4.07 -16.27 -5.87
C GLU A 920 -5.01 -17.47 -5.66
N GLY A 921 -4.94 -18.42 -6.59
CA GLY A 921 -5.62 -19.71 -6.53
C GLY A 921 -6.85 -19.82 -7.43
N ASP A 922 -7.39 -18.73 -7.97
CA ASP A 922 -8.60 -18.78 -8.80
C ASP A 922 -8.37 -19.54 -10.12
N VAL A 923 -7.26 -19.26 -10.81
CA VAL A 923 -6.92 -20.01 -12.03
C VAL A 923 -6.53 -21.46 -11.72
N LEU A 924 -5.86 -21.71 -10.58
CA LEU A 924 -5.52 -23.05 -10.13
C LEU A 924 -6.78 -23.88 -9.81
N ARG A 925 -7.80 -23.26 -9.22
CA ARG A 925 -9.08 -23.91 -8.89
C ARG A 925 -9.82 -24.37 -10.14
N VAL A 926 -9.87 -23.55 -11.20
CA VAL A 926 -10.49 -23.97 -12.46
C VAL A 926 -9.65 -25.04 -13.19
N TRP A 927 -8.32 -24.96 -13.11
CA TRP A 927 -7.41 -25.98 -13.64
C TRP A 927 -7.58 -27.33 -12.94
N ASP A 928 -7.68 -27.34 -11.61
CA ASP A 928 -7.89 -28.54 -10.81
C ASP A 928 -9.22 -29.20 -11.17
N ARG A 929 -10.26 -28.38 -11.34
CA ARG A 929 -11.56 -28.84 -11.78
C ARG A 929 -11.53 -29.51 -13.15
N LEU A 930 -10.82 -28.91 -14.11
CA LEU A 930 -10.62 -29.47 -15.44
C LEU A 930 -9.87 -30.81 -15.38
N CYS A 931 -8.73 -30.85 -14.69
CA CYS A 931 -7.89 -32.04 -14.60
C CYS A 931 -8.60 -33.20 -13.89
N ARG A 932 -9.38 -32.91 -12.85
CA ARG A 932 -10.26 -33.91 -12.21
C ARG A 932 -11.31 -34.44 -13.19
N SER A 933 -11.88 -33.59 -14.03
CA SER A 933 -12.88 -34.01 -15.03
C SER A 933 -12.27 -34.89 -16.13
N GLN A 934 -10.99 -34.67 -16.48
CA GLN A 934 -10.26 -35.44 -17.49
C GLN A 934 -9.44 -36.62 -16.95
N SER A 935 -9.39 -36.80 -15.62
CA SER A 935 -8.51 -37.79 -14.96
C SER A 935 -7.01 -37.60 -15.19
N THR A 936 -6.56 -36.35 -15.37
CA THR A 936 -5.15 -35.96 -15.57
C THR A 936 -4.56 -35.33 -14.30
N VAL A 937 -4.62 -36.04 -13.17
CA VAL A 937 -4.32 -35.46 -11.85
C VAL A 937 -2.85 -35.02 -11.68
N ASP A 938 -1.90 -35.67 -12.35
CA ASP A 938 -0.50 -35.26 -12.29
C ASP A 938 -0.31 -33.84 -12.89
N ASP A 939 -1.09 -33.48 -13.92
CA ASP A 939 -1.11 -32.12 -14.49
C ASP A 939 -1.68 -31.09 -13.48
N ALA A 940 -2.59 -31.52 -12.58
CA ALA A 940 -3.11 -30.65 -11.52
C ALA A 940 -2.07 -30.43 -10.43
N LEU A 941 -1.36 -31.48 -10.01
CA LEU A 941 -0.33 -31.42 -8.97
C LEU A 941 0.90 -30.62 -9.42
N ALA A 942 1.19 -30.60 -10.72
CA ALA A 942 2.24 -29.79 -11.33
C ALA A 942 1.62 -28.83 -12.38
N PRO A 943 0.95 -27.74 -11.93
CA PRO A 943 0.29 -26.83 -12.84
C PRO A 943 1.28 -26.20 -13.84
N PRO A 944 0.86 -25.94 -15.09
CA PRO A 944 1.75 -25.38 -16.08
C PRO A 944 2.10 -23.92 -15.74
N GLU A 945 3.33 -23.52 -16.09
CA GLU A 945 3.85 -22.17 -15.83
C GLU A 945 2.98 -21.06 -16.44
N SER A 946 2.22 -21.34 -17.49
CA SER A 946 1.29 -20.40 -18.12
C SER A 946 0.17 -19.93 -17.18
N LEU A 947 -0.14 -20.67 -16.12
CA LEU A 947 -1.09 -20.20 -15.10
C LEU A 947 -0.48 -19.14 -14.17
N SER A 948 0.86 -18.98 -14.20
CA SER A 948 1.63 -17.99 -13.41
C SER A 948 1.45 -18.06 -11.91
N GLU A 949 0.87 -19.13 -11.38
CA GLU A 949 0.60 -19.35 -9.98
C GLU A 949 1.15 -20.70 -9.53
N ALA A 950 1.46 -20.79 -8.25
CA ALA A 950 1.77 -22.04 -7.58
C ALA A 950 1.01 -22.09 -6.26
N ARG A 951 0.82 -23.30 -5.72
CA ARG A 951 0.05 -23.46 -4.48
C ARG A 951 0.85 -23.00 -3.28
N HIS A 952 0.17 -22.31 -2.37
CA HIS A 952 0.73 -22.05 -1.05
C HIS A 952 1.10 -23.40 -0.37
N PRO A 953 2.26 -23.52 0.31
CA PRO A 953 2.69 -24.78 0.95
C PRO A 953 1.71 -25.37 1.97
N LEU A 954 0.79 -24.54 2.50
CA LEU A 954 -0.27 -24.97 3.42
C LEU A 954 -1.62 -25.27 2.74
N ALA A 955 -1.72 -25.12 1.41
CA ALA A 955 -2.95 -25.42 0.67
C ALA A 955 -3.21 -26.93 0.60
N ASN A 956 -4.45 -27.33 0.79
CA ASN A 956 -4.84 -28.73 0.82
C ASN A 956 -5.08 -29.27 -0.60
N THR A 957 -4.37 -30.35 -0.94
CA THR A 957 -4.44 -31.08 -2.22
C THR A 957 -4.94 -32.52 -2.04
N ALA A 958 -5.57 -32.84 -0.91
CA ALA A 958 -6.02 -34.19 -0.57
C ALA A 958 -6.97 -34.78 -1.63
N GLN A 959 -7.83 -33.95 -2.24
CA GLN A 959 -8.72 -34.41 -3.32
C GLN A 959 -7.94 -34.93 -4.54
N LEU A 960 -6.88 -34.22 -4.93
CA LEU A 960 -6.02 -34.63 -6.05
C LEU A 960 -5.29 -35.93 -5.70
N HIS A 961 -4.65 -35.99 -4.54
CA HIS A 961 -3.92 -37.19 -4.11
C HIS A 961 -4.83 -38.41 -3.91
N LEU A 962 -6.05 -38.25 -3.37
CA LEU A 962 -7.04 -39.31 -3.28
C LEU A 962 -7.37 -39.87 -4.66
N MET A 963 -7.67 -38.98 -5.61
CA MET A 963 -8.03 -39.37 -6.98
C MET A 963 -6.87 -40.07 -7.70
N ARG A 964 -5.63 -39.58 -7.54
CA ARG A 964 -4.43 -40.23 -8.08
C ARG A 964 -4.25 -41.64 -7.50
N GLY A 965 -4.46 -41.80 -6.19
CA GLY A 965 -4.44 -43.11 -5.53
C GLY A 965 -5.53 -44.04 -6.05
N ASP A 966 -6.76 -43.55 -6.22
CA ASP A 966 -7.89 -44.34 -6.73
C ASP A 966 -7.69 -44.75 -8.21
N LEU A 967 -7.07 -43.92 -9.04
CA LEU A 967 -6.78 -44.22 -10.46
C LEU A 967 -5.62 -45.22 -10.64
N LEU A 968 -4.55 -45.08 -9.84
CA LEU A 968 -3.30 -45.82 -10.03
C LEU A 968 -3.10 -46.97 -9.04
N GLY A 969 -3.96 -47.08 -8.02
CA GLY A 969 -3.73 -47.96 -6.87
C GLY A 969 -2.54 -47.53 -6.01
N ASP A 970 -2.21 -46.23 -6.02
CA ASP A 970 -1.05 -45.69 -5.30
C ASP A 970 -1.36 -45.42 -3.83
N ARG A 971 -0.95 -46.35 -2.97
CA ARG A 971 -1.09 -46.22 -1.52
C ARG A 971 -0.36 -44.99 -0.96
N ALA A 972 0.79 -44.59 -1.52
CA ALA A 972 1.53 -43.42 -1.04
C ALA A 972 0.74 -42.13 -1.29
N ALA A 973 0.02 -42.04 -2.41
CA ALA A 973 -0.89 -40.93 -2.68
C ALA A 973 -2.03 -40.86 -1.65
N TRP A 974 -2.60 -42.01 -1.25
CA TRP A 974 -3.58 -42.02 -0.15
C TRP A 974 -2.99 -41.59 1.20
N GLU A 975 -1.76 -41.98 1.53
CA GLU A 975 -1.10 -41.51 2.78
C GLU A 975 -0.88 -39.99 2.76
N LEU A 976 -0.49 -39.41 1.61
CA LEU A 976 -0.38 -37.96 1.45
C LEU A 976 -1.73 -37.26 1.63
N ALA A 977 -2.79 -37.75 0.99
CA ALA A 977 -4.14 -37.20 1.16
C ALA A 977 -4.62 -37.29 2.62
N ALA A 978 -4.39 -38.43 3.28
CA ALA A 978 -4.79 -38.64 4.67
C ALA A 978 -4.05 -37.75 5.67
N ALA A 979 -2.80 -37.36 5.37
CA ALA A 979 -1.99 -36.51 6.23
C ALA A 979 -2.39 -35.02 6.19
N GLN A 980 -3.09 -34.57 5.16
CA GLN A 980 -3.48 -33.17 4.96
C GLN A 980 -4.85 -32.89 5.59
N GLN A 981 -4.89 -32.45 6.86
CA GLN A 981 -6.15 -32.21 7.58
C GLN A 981 -6.62 -30.74 7.54
N GLY A 982 -5.69 -29.78 7.62
CA GLY A 982 -5.97 -28.34 7.49
C GLY A 982 -5.86 -27.83 6.06
N ASP A 983 -6.12 -26.55 5.84
CA ASP A 983 -6.11 -25.90 4.53
C ASP A 983 -5.71 -24.43 4.62
N PHE A 984 -5.32 -23.82 3.51
CA PHE A 984 -5.01 -22.40 3.40
C PHE A 984 -6.02 -21.71 2.49
N LEU A 985 -6.95 -20.97 3.09
CA LEU A 985 -8.07 -20.34 2.41
C LEU A 985 -8.19 -18.88 2.83
N GLY A 986 -8.42 -17.98 1.87
CA GLY A 986 -8.59 -16.55 2.14
C GLY A 986 -7.41 -15.93 2.89
N MET A 987 -6.19 -16.30 2.51
CA MET A 987 -4.93 -15.86 3.15
C MET A 987 -4.79 -16.24 4.64
N SER A 988 -5.48 -17.29 5.08
CA SER A 988 -5.42 -17.78 6.46
C SER A 988 -5.44 -19.31 6.54
N ALA A 989 -4.76 -19.86 7.54
CA ALA A 989 -4.78 -21.29 7.82
C ALA A 989 -6.08 -21.68 8.54
N GLN A 990 -6.80 -22.63 7.97
CA GLN A 990 -8.05 -23.18 8.49
C GLN A 990 -7.84 -24.62 8.97
N PRO A 991 -8.43 -25.01 10.10
CA PRO A 991 -8.29 -26.37 10.61
C PRO A 991 -9.05 -27.40 9.78
N TYR A 992 -10.13 -26.99 9.11
CA TYR A 992 -10.98 -27.84 8.27
C TYR A 992 -11.48 -27.06 7.06
N SER A 993 -11.74 -27.78 5.97
CA SER A 993 -12.31 -27.23 4.74
C SER A 993 -13.08 -28.29 3.95
N GLU A 994 -13.57 -27.90 2.79
CA GLU A 994 -14.14 -28.75 1.76
C GLU A 994 -13.20 -29.90 1.35
N ALA A 995 -11.88 -29.70 1.47
CA ALA A 995 -10.87 -30.70 1.15
C ALA A 995 -10.79 -31.81 2.21
N THR A 996 -11.18 -31.54 3.47
CA THR A 996 -11.16 -32.52 4.59
C THR A 996 -11.94 -33.79 4.25
N TYR A 997 -13.03 -33.67 3.47
CA TYR A 997 -13.79 -34.81 2.95
C TYR A 997 -12.89 -35.84 2.24
N SER A 998 -11.93 -35.38 1.44
CA SER A 998 -11.03 -36.25 0.69
C SER A 998 -10.01 -36.94 1.59
N SER A 999 -9.53 -36.24 2.63
CA SER A 999 -8.63 -36.82 3.64
C SER A 999 -9.31 -37.95 4.43
N VAL A 1000 -10.60 -37.79 4.77
CA VAL A 1000 -11.41 -38.85 5.39
C VAL A 1000 -11.53 -40.06 4.46
N LEU A 1001 -11.86 -39.85 3.19
CA LEU A 1001 -11.96 -40.94 2.22
C LEU A 1001 -10.63 -41.68 2.06
N ALA A 1002 -9.50 -40.96 2.02
CA ALA A 1002 -8.17 -41.55 1.94
C ALA A 1002 -7.85 -42.42 3.15
N LEU A 1003 -8.18 -41.97 4.38
CA LEU A 1003 -8.05 -42.78 5.60
C LEU A 1003 -8.86 -44.08 5.50
N ARG A 1004 -10.08 -44.01 4.95
CA ARG A 1004 -10.91 -45.20 4.70
C ARG A 1004 -10.29 -46.14 3.67
N ARG A 1005 -9.69 -45.63 2.58
CA ARG A 1005 -8.94 -46.44 1.59
C ARG A 1005 -7.75 -47.16 2.22
N LEU A 1006 -7.09 -46.52 3.19
CA LEU A 1006 -5.94 -47.08 3.92
C LEU A 1006 -6.34 -48.09 5.02
N GLY A 1007 -7.63 -48.21 5.34
CA GLY A 1007 -8.14 -49.05 6.43
C GLY A 1007 -8.01 -48.41 7.82
N ARG A 1008 -7.74 -47.10 7.91
CA ARG A 1008 -7.56 -46.33 9.16
C ARG A 1008 -8.90 -45.77 9.65
N THR A 1009 -9.90 -46.65 9.83
CA THR A 1009 -11.30 -46.25 10.08
C THR A 1009 -11.49 -45.40 11.33
N GLU A 1010 -10.83 -45.72 12.44
CA GLU A 1010 -10.95 -44.92 13.68
C GLU A 1010 -10.46 -43.47 13.51
N GLU A 1011 -9.42 -43.25 12.70
CA GLU A 1011 -8.94 -41.92 12.39
C GLU A 1011 -9.90 -41.17 11.46
N ALA A 1012 -10.45 -41.88 10.46
CA ALA A 1012 -11.47 -41.32 9.57
C ALA A 1012 -12.72 -40.88 10.33
N ASP A 1013 -13.18 -41.69 11.28
CA ASP A 1013 -14.37 -41.39 12.10
C ASP A 1013 -14.14 -40.18 13.01
N ARG A 1014 -12.95 -40.10 13.65
CA ARG A 1014 -12.58 -38.92 14.46
C ARG A 1014 -12.54 -37.63 13.63
N LEU A 1015 -11.95 -37.68 12.43
CA LEU A 1015 -11.86 -36.52 11.54
C LEU A 1015 -13.24 -36.13 11.00
N THR A 1016 -14.11 -37.10 10.70
CA THR A 1016 -15.50 -36.86 10.30
C THR A 1016 -16.28 -36.14 11.40
N GLU A 1017 -16.16 -36.58 12.65
CA GLU A 1017 -16.84 -35.95 13.78
C GLU A 1017 -16.31 -34.53 14.03
N SER A 1018 -15.01 -34.31 13.85
CA SER A 1018 -14.42 -32.98 13.96
C SER A 1018 -14.91 -32.03 12.86
N LEU A 1019 -15.06 -32.51 11.62
CA LEU A 1019 -15.68 -31.75 10.53
C LEU A 1019 -17.15 -31.42 10.83
N ARG A 1020 -17.90 -32.34 11.46
CA ARG A 1020 -19.29 -32.09 11.89
C ARG A 1020 -19.36 -31.00 12.96
N ALA A 1021 -18.53 -31.09 14.00
CA ALA A 1021 -18.44 -30.07 15.04
C ALA A 1021 -18.01 -28.70 14.48
N PHE A 1022 -17.11 -28.69 13.49
CA PHE A 1022 -16.76 -27.48 12.76
C PHE A 1022 -17.96 -26.88 12.00
N CYS A 1023 -18.74 -27.69 11.29
CA CYS A 1023 -19.94 -27.22 10.60
C CYS A 1023 -20.96 -26.60 11.58
N ASP A 1024 -21.19 -27.24 12.73
CA ASP A 1024 -22.13 -26.72 13.74
C ASP A 1024 -21.63 -25.42 14.36
N THR A 1025 -20.32 -25.29 14.58
CA THR A 1025 -19.69 -24.05 15.05
C THR A 1025 -19.80 -22.95 14.01
N LEU A 1026 -19.53 -23.27 12.74
CA LEU A 1026 -19.62 -22.33 11.63
C LEU A 1026 -21.05 -21.85 11.41
N GLU A 1027 -22.05 -22.73 11.48
CA GLU A 1027 -23.47 -22.36 11.38
C GLU A 1027 -23.94 -21.46 12.53
N ALA A 1028 -23.45 -21.70 13.74
CA ALA A 1028 -23.81 -20.92 14.93
C ALA A 1028 -23.07 -19.56 15.04
N SER A 1029 -21.96 -19.39 14.32
CA SER A 1029 -21.14 -18.19 14.39
C SER A 1029 -21.67 -17.09 13.45
N PRO A 1030 -21.62 -15.81 13.84
CA PRO A 1030 -22.00 -14.71 12.94
C PRO A 1030 -21.02 -14.63 11.76
N ALA A 1031 -21.54 -14.49 10.55
CA ALA A 1031 -20.73 -14.32 9.36
C ALA A 1031 -20.15 -12.91 9.31
N THR A 1032 -18.86 -12.78 9.58
CA THR A 1032 -18.14 -11.50 9.58
C THR A 1032 -16.83 -11.61 8.81
N VAL A 1033 -16.37 -10.48 8.29
CA VAL A 1033 -15.00 -10.37 7.80
C VAL A 1033 -14.07 -10.23 9.02
N ASP A 1034 -12.99 -11.03 9.03
CA ASP A 1034 -11.94 -10.98 10.04
C ASP A 1034 -11.44 -9.54 10.23
N TYR A 1035 -11.40 -9.10 11.48
CA TYR A 1035 -10.87 -7.80 11.87
C TYR A 1035 -9.41 -7.65 11.48
N PHE A 1036 -8.61 -8.71 11.61
CA PHE A 1036 -7.17 -8.70 11.35
C PHE A 1036 -6.81 -9.19 9.93
N ALA A 1037 -7.76 -9.22 9.00
CA ALA A 1037 -7.48 -9.53 7.61
C ALA A 1037 -6.41 -8.56 7.07
N THR A 1038 -5.36 -9.11 6.45
CA THR A 1038 -4.27 -8.30 5.86
C THR A 1038 -4.54 -8.00 4.39
N SER A 1039 -5.08 -8.96 3.65
CA SER A 1039 -5.55 -8.79 2.27
C SER A 1039 -6.77 -9.67 2.07
N LEU A 1040 -7.74 -9.22 1.27
CA LEU A 1040 -8.83 -10.05 0.80
C LEU A 1040 -8.89 -10.07 -0.73
N PRO A 1041 -8.96 -11.27 -1.36
CA PRO A 1041 -8.91 -11.46 -2.81
C PRO A 1041 -10.01 -10.72 -3.55
N SER A 1042 -11.21 -10.75 -2.99
CA SER A 1042 -12.40 -10.45 -3.76
C SER A 1042 -12.51 -8.95 -4.00
N MET A 1043 -12.30 -8.57 -5.27
CA MET A 1043 -12.79 -7.31 -5.82
C MET A 1043 -14.32 -7.36 -5.84
N LEU A 1044 -14.97 -7.30 -4.68
CA LEU A 1044 -16.41 -7.38 -4.49
C LEU A 1044 -17.07 -6.13 -5.05
N LEU A 1045 -17.19 -6.06 -6.37
CA LEU A 1045 -17.94 -5.00 -7.02
C LEU A 1045 -19.41 -5.08 -6.59
N PHE A 1046 -20.02 -6.26 -6.67
CA PHE A 1046 -21.37 -6.51 -6.16
C PHE A 1046 -21.30 -7.14 -4.77
N THR A 1047 -21.92 -6.48 -3.79
CA THR A 1047 -21.92 -6.92 -2.41
C THR A 1047 -22.65 -8.26 -2.26
N GLU A 1048 -22.08 -9.16 -1.46
CA GLU A 1048 -22.66 -10.45 -1.13
C GLU A 1048 -23.14 -10.47 0.33
N ASP A 1049 -24.28 -11.10 0.57
CA ASP A 1049 -24.71 -11.42 1.92
C ASP A 1049 -23.80 -12.52 2.50
N LEU A 1050 -22.95 -12.13 3.45
CA LEU A 1050 -22.00 -13.01 4.12
C LEU A 1050 -22.69 -14.17 4.87
N ALA A 1051 -23.86 -13.93 5.46
CA ALA A 1051 -24.60 -14.96 6.17
C ALA A 1051 -25.16 -16.00 5.20
N ALA A 1052 -25.67 -15.54 4.06
CA ALA A 1052 -26.10 -16.44 2.98
C ALA A 1052 -24.93 -17.26 2.42
N ALA A 1053 -23.77 -16.64 2.19
CA ALA A 1053 -22.57 -17.32 1.71
C ALA A 1053 -22.08 -18.39 2.70
N GLN A 1054 -22.02 -18.06 4.00
CA GLN A 1054 -21.66 -19.01 5.06
C GLN A 1054 -22.65 -20.19 5.12
N LEU A 1055 -23.95 -19.92 5.02
CA LEU A 1055 -24.97 -20.97 5.05
C LEU A 1055 -24.87 -21.91 3.84
N ARG A 1056 -24.60 -21.37 2.64
CA ARG A 1056 -24.33 -22.19 1.44
C ARG A 1056 -23.14 -23.10 1.66
N ARG A 1057 -22.04 -22.57 2.22
CA ARG A 1057 -20.86 -23.35 2.58
C ARG A 1057 -21.17 -24.47 3.57
N VAL A 1058 -21.87 -24.18 4.66
CA VAL A 1058 -22.30 -25.19 5.66
C VAL A 1058 -23.14 -26.29 4.99
N ARG A 1059 -24.08 -25.92 4.11
CA ARG A 1059 -24.91 -26.89 3.38
C ARG A 1059 -24.07 -27.78 2.48
N PHE A 1060 -23.07 -27.23 1.80
CA PHE A 1060 -22.15 -28.03 0.99
C PHE A 1060 -21.35 -29.02 1.85
N LEU A 1061 -20.75 -28.57 2.96
CA LEU A 1061 -20.01 -29.44 3.88
C LEU A 1061 -20.91 -30.54 4.49
N ARG A 1062 -22.17 -30.21 4.83
CA ARG A 1062 -23.14 -31.21 5.28
C ARG A 1062 -23.50 -32.23 4.22
N ALA A 1063 -23.53 -31.86 2.93
CA ALA A 1063 -23.71 -32.83 1.85
C ALA A 1063 -22.52 -33.81 1.78
N GLN A 1064 -21.29 -33.32 1.97
CA GLN A 1064 -20.11 -34.18 2.07
C GLN A 1064 -20.21 -35.14 3.28
N LEU A 1065 -20.65 -34.66 4.44
CA LEU A 1065 -20.89 -35.50 5.62
C LEU A 1065 -21.97 -36.57 5.37
N ASP A 1066 -23.08 -36.21 4.73
CA ASP A 1066 -24.14 -37.15 4.36
C ASP A 1066 -23.58 -38.30 3.48
N ILE A 1067 -22.65 -37.99 2.55
CA ILE A 1067 -21.95 -39.01 1.75
C ILE A 1067 -21.03 -39.88 2.63
N LEU A 1068 -20.28 -39.28 3.56
CA LEU A 1068 -19.42 -40.01 4.48
C LEU A 1068 -20.23 -40.96 5.40
N ASP A 1069 -21.48 -40.63 5.71
CA ASP A 1069 -22.41 -41.47 6.48
C ASP A 1069 -23.12 -42.53 5.62
N GLY A 1070 -22.86 -42.58 4.30
CA GLY A 1070 -23.51 -43.48 3.35
C GLY A 1070 -24.93 -43.06 2.94
N GLN A 1071 -25.34 -41.83 3.26
CA GLN A 1071 -26.66 -41.26 2.98
C GLN A 1071 -26.72 -40.51 1.64
N HIS A 1072 -26.33 -41.17 0.55
CA HIS A 1072 -26.21 -40.56 -0.78
C HIS A 1072 -27.48 -39.87 -1.30
N ALA A 1073 -28.67 -40.41 -1.01
CA ALA A 1073 -29.93 -39.80 -1.42
C ALA A 1073 -30.15 -38.45 -0.71
N HIS A 1074 -29.88 -38.39 0.60
CA HIS A 1074 -29.99 -37.19 1.41
C HIS A 1074 -28.98 -36.11 0.96
N ALA A 1075 -27.74 -36.52 0.67
CA ALA A 1075 -26.74 -35.64 0.08
C ALA A 1075 -27.21 -35.07 -1.28
N GLY A 1076 -27.81 -35.92 -2.13
CA GLY A 1076 -28.37 -35.51 -3.41
C GLY A 1076 -29.48 -34.46 -3.28
N ASP A 1077 -30.39 -34.64 -2.33
CA ASP A 1077 -31.46 -33.68 -2.05
C ASP A 1077 -30.91 -32.35 -1.54
N ARG A 1078 -29.91 -32.39 -0.64
CA ARG A 1078 -29.25 -31.18 -0.11
C ARG A 1078 -28.53 -30.40 -1.21
N LEU A 1079 -27.81 -31.09 -2.09
CA LEU A 1079 -27.12 -30.47 -3.23
C LEU A 1079 -28.12 -29.88 -4.23
N ALA A 1080 -29.23 -30.57 -4.50
CA ALA A 1080 -30.28 -30.04 -5.36
C ALA A 1080 -30.89 -28.74 -4.78
N ALA A 1081 -31.15 -28.70 -3.48
CA ALA A 1081 -31.63 -27.49 -2.80
C ALA A 1081 -30.60 -26.34 -2.86
N LEU A 1082 -29.31 -26.64 -2.63
CA LEU A 1082 -28.23 -25.65 -2.74
C LEU A 1082 -28.14 -25.08 -4.16
N LEU A 1083 -28.26 -25.92 -5.20
CA LEU A 1083 -28.17 -25.49 -6.60
C LEU A 1083 -29.41 -24.73 -7.10
N VAL A 1084 -30.53 -24.78 -6.39
CA VAL A 1084 -31.68 -23.89 -6.64
C VAL A 1084 -31.37 -22.47 -6.14
N GLU A 1085 -30.65 -22.34 -5.03
CA GLU A 1085 -30.27 -21.05 -4.45
C GLU A 1085 -29.04 -20.44 -5.13
N ASP A 1086 -28.06 -21.27 -5.46
CA ASP A 1086 -26.83 -20.90 -6.14
C ASP A 1086 -26.54 -21.89 -7.27
N PRO A 1087 -27.12 -21.65 -8.46
CA PRO A 1087 -26.91 -22.51 -9.63
C PRO A 1087 -25.47 -22.46 -10.16
N HIS A 1088 -24.61 -21.62 -9.60
CA HIS A 1088 -23.22 -21.44 -9.99
C HIS A 1088 -22.23 -22.09 -9.04
N HIS A 1089 -22.69 -22.74 -7.97
CA HIS A 1089 -21.81 -23.41 -7.02
C HIS A 1089 -21.10 -24.62 -7.68
N VAL A 1090 -19.90 -24.37 -8.23
CA VAL A 1090 -19.15 -25.33 -9.05
C VAL A 1090 -18.86 -26.64 -8.31
N ASP A 1091 -18.51 -26.58 -7.03
CA ASP A 1091 -18.23 -27.78 -6.24
C ASP A 1091 -19.48 -28.62 -5.96
N ALA A 1092 -20.64 -27.98 -5.78
CA ALA A 1092 -21.91 -28.66 -5.60
C ALA A 1092 -22.38 -29.34 -6.89
N LEU A 1093 -22.18 -28.68 -8.05
CA LEU A 1093 -22.44 -29.27 -9.38
C LEU A 1093 -21.59 -30.53 -9.59
N ASP A 1094 -20.29 -30.45 -9.30
CA ASP A 1094 -19.36 -31.55 -9.48
C ASP A 1094 -19.66 -32.72 -8.50
N LEU A 1095 -19.91 -32.42 -7.23
CA LEU A 1095 -20.25 -33.43 -6.23
C LEU A 1095 -21.56 -34.15 -6.58
N ALA A 1096 -22.60 -33.42 -7.03
CA ALA A 1096 -23.87 -34.00 -7.44
C ALA A 1096 -23.72 -34.98 -8.63
N ARG A 1097 -22.82 -34.68 -9.59
CA ARG A 1097 -22.50 -35.59 -10.71
C ARG A 1097 -21.84 -36.88 -10.22
N SER A 1098 -20.94 -36.78 -9.26
CA SER A 1098 -20.24 -37.94 -8.70
C SER A 1098 -21.18 -38.92 -7.97
N ILE A 1099 -22.25 -38.42 -7.33
CA ILE A 1099 -23.24 -39.27 -6.67
C ILE A 1099 -24.11 -40.02 -7.69
N ARG A 1100 -24.46 -39.37 -8.80
CA ARG A 1100 -25.34 -39.96 -9.86
C ARG A 1100 -24.62 -40.98 -10.74
N THR A 1101 -23.30 -40.91 -10.79
CA THR A 1101 -22.46 -41.76 -11.63
C THR A 1101 -21.58 -42.59 -10.70
N PRO A 1102 -22.06 -43.74 -10.17
CA PRO A 1102 -21.21 -44.56 -9.32
C PRO A 1102 -19.98 -44.99 -10.12
N THR A 1103 -18.81 -44.53 -9.69
CA THR A 1103 -17.51 -45.00 -10.18
C THR A 1103 -17.48 -46.52 -10.02
N ARG A 1104 -17.22 -47.21 -11.13
CA ARG A 1104 -17.13 -48.67 -11.21
C ARG A 1104 -15.86 -49.20 -10.57
#